data_AF-A0A1I1W1M4-F1
#
_entry.id   AF-A0A1I1W1M4-F1
#
_cell.length_a   1.000
_cell.length_b   1.000
_cell.length_c   1.000
_cell.angle_alpha   90.00
_cell.angle_beta   90.00
_cell.angle_gamma   90.00
#
_symmetry.space_group_name_H-M   'P 1'
#
loop_
_entity.id
_entity.type
_entity.pdbx_description
1 polymer ?
#
loop_
_entity_poly.entity_id
_entity_poly.type
_entity_poly.pdbx_seq_one_letter_code
_entity_poly.pdbx_strand_id
1 'polypeptide(L)'
;MLENITPPRILFYQNHKPAMVPGDYTITVSGTISHRQTNGKNDAINSNNTASATTRFAVYGERFTIQEQDVRAIFPASGSTGEYASVLPHVIINRNTLPWERHAFTTNKDLPWLALLLFDESEVPEKKIITVAALKNTPSGTINFPAFSIETAQNDEEALTVIDVPKAVLVKILPSAASLLLLAHTRQGVNETHELVGEENAVVFSNRLPAQGVRSTMHLVSVEGRYNANGFDFSGNGNLFRLVSLKSWEFYTLEHFKITGITLSAIKDKASEDLPGLSTLLDREFAGTESSFLDEVAQVIGKSAVPDAYKNDLIAGARFDKTFDGLLKGLNKDLLTLRLPPNTDTAAERFLSQGLTPLVHHFRNGDQSVSWYRGPFLPFQPKSVDDDAVQKLLPETSDDLSQFYAENGMFNVTYSAAWEIGRLMALSSKDFSVNLFKWKRLTAQHVHKTRQSAAHEHLPVFAHGHNHELEKSLWDLHLQPWLNQLATLQNIPGNYLLPDEKLLPKESIRFFYVDKNWLVAALSGAFSVGGDWDAASQKDDNFFNDFLDLEGCRIKGFLLRSDLVDGWPGLIIDGYDANNTKLLPLRRQLSKNILLCLFDADIDKVVFHQKTEVMHLGLEKDNENFLKRIRNEDGTETNITIPITWQSNSGARVINMAELAKGLNKDGRPASFAMNMIEGIPRVIFNIKNIVPSD
;
A
#
# COMPACT_ATOMS: atom_id res chain seq x y z
N MET A 1 6.49 -22.53 -9.25
CA MET A 1 7.42 -21.98 -8.23
C MET A 1 6.90 -20.63 -7.75
N LEU A 2 5.86 -20.60 -6.93
CA LEU A 2 5.45 -19.41 -6.16
C LEU A 2 4.70 -19.92 -4.94
N GLU A 3 5.33 -19.86 -3.76
CA GLU A 3 4.66 -20.07 -2.48
C GLU A 3 3.56 -19.01 -2.35
N ASN A 4 2.35 -19.44 -2.01
CA ASN A 4 1.29 -18.54 -1.57
C ASN A 4 1.79 -17.86 -0.29
N ILE A 5 2.35 -16.66 -0.41
CA ILE A 5 2.69 -15.87 0.78
C ILE A 5 1.36 -15.37 1.36
N THR A 6 0.78 -16.16 2.25
CA THR A 6 -0.31 -15.70 3.11
C THR A 6 0.22 -14.53 3.95
N PRO A 7 -0.52 -13.42 4.10
CA PRO A 7 -0.04 -12.31 4.91
C PRO A 7 0.28 -12.78 6.33
N PRO A 8 1.39 -12.30 6.94
CA PRO A 8 1.76 -12.69 8.29
C PRO A 8 0.62 -12.38 9.26
N ARG A 9 0.19 -13.38 10.03
CA ARG A 9 -0.80 -13.20 11.09
C ARG A 9 -0.09 -12.57 12.30
N ILE A 10 -0.82 -11.82 13.11
CA ILE A 10 -0.29 -11.18 14.32
C ILE A 10 -1.21 -11.49 15.49
N LEU A 11 -0.62 -11.92 16.60
CA LEU A 11 -1.30 -12.11 17.88
C LEU A 11 -1.14 -10.85 18.74
N PHE A 12 -2.20 -10.52 19.47
CA PHE A 12 -2.26 -9.41 20.41
C PHE A 12 -2.44 -9.95 21.82
N TYR A 13 -1.62 -9.48 22.77
CA TYR A 13 -1.76 -9.79 24.19
C TYR A 13 -2.07 -8.53 25.00
N GLN A 14 -2.82 -8.71 26.08
CA GLN A 14 -3.33 -7.61 26.91
C GLN A 14 -2.20 -6.82 27.56
N ASN A 15 -1.24 -7.55 28.10
CA ASN A 15 -0.04 -7.04 28.72
C ASN A 15 1.00 -8.15 28.80
N HIS A 16 2.26 -7.74 28.95
CA HIS A 16 3.34 -8.63 29.35
C HIS A 16 3.92 -8.08 30.65
N LYS A 17 3.60 -8.72 31.78
CA LYS A 17 4.08 -8.27 33.10
C LYS A 17 5.47 -8.83 33.37
N PRO A 18 6.37 -8.04 33.97
CA PRO A 18 7.67 -8.57 34.37
C PRO A 18 7.50 -9.64 35.46
N ALA A 19 8.35 -10.67 35.44
CA ALA A 19 8.34 -11.72 36.46
C ALA A 19 8.64 -11.18 37.86
N MET A 20 9.49 -10.15 37.94
CA MET A 20 9.78 -9.39 39.16
C MET A 20 9.80 -7.90 38.82
N VAL A 21 9.09 -7.10 39.61
CA VAL A 21 8.97 -5.65 39.40
C VAL A 21 10.29 -4.98 39.80
N PRO A 22 10.70 -3.86 39.17
CA PRO A 22 11.81 -3.06 39.66
C PRO A 22 11.63 -2.64 41.12
N GLY A 23 12.71 -2.69 41.90
CA GLY A 23 12.70 -2.33 43.31
C GLY A 23 13.72 -3.09 44.15
N ASP A 24 13.73 -2.79 45.45
CA ASP A 24 14.64 -3.40 46.42
C ASP A 24 14.00 -4.61 47.10
N TYR A 25 14.71 -5.74 47.05
CA TYR A 25 14.25 -7.03 47.57
C TYR A 25 15.18 -7.55 48.66
N THR A 26 14.58 -8.27 49.61
CA THR A 26 15.29 -8.96 50.69
C THR A 26 14.90 -10.44 50.66
N ILE A 27 15.87 -11.32 50.47
CA ILE A 27 15.71 -12.77 50.58
C ILE A 27 16.15 -13.18 51.97
N THR A 28 15.23 -13.77 52.72
CA THR A 28 15.51 -14.37 54.03
C THR A 28 15.35 -15.88 53.92
N VAL A 29 16.44 -16.62 54.12
CA VAL A 29 16.43 -18.08 54.22
C VAL A 29 16.46 -18.44 55.69
N SER A 30 15.42 -19.11 56.19
CA SER A 30 15.37 -19.62 57.56
C SER A 30 15.34 -21.14 57.57
N GLY A 31 16.17 -21.77 58.40
CA GLY A 31 16.19 -23.21 58.63
C GLY A 31 16.00 -23.51 60.11
N THR A 32 15.11 -24.44 60.42
CA THR A 32 14.85 -24.90 61.78
C THR A 32 15.38 -26.31 61.95
N ILE A 33 16.29 -26.51 62.90
CA ILE A 33 16.75 -27.85 63.29
C ILE A 33 16.03 -28.22 64.59
N SER A 34 15.28 -29.31 64.53
CA SER A 34 14.62 -29.91 65.70
C SER A 34 15.30 -31.24 66.02
N HIS A 35 15.74 -31.41 67.27
CA HIS A 35 16.30 -32.68 67.76
C HIS A 35 15.26 -33.40 68.63
N ARG A 36 14.97 -34.67 68.33
CA ARG A 36 14.10 -35.52 69.15
C ARG A 36 14.95 -36.25 70.19
N GLN A 37 14.73 -35.98 71.48
CA GLN A 37 15.38 -36.75 72.55
C GLN A 37 14.58 -38.01 72.87
N THR A 38 15.19 -39.19 72.72
CA THR A 38 14.59 -40.48 73.09
C THR A 38 15.08 -40.89 74.48
N ASN A 39 14.67 -40.19 75.54
CA ASN A 39 14.78 -40.72 76.89
C ASN A 39 13.43 -41.32 77.28
N GLY A 40 13.41 -42.64 77.50
CA GLY A 40 12.20 -43.42 77.72
C GLY A 40 11.25 -42.73 78.71
N LYS A 41 10.05 -42.43 78.22
CA LYS A 41 8.93 -41.72 78.90
C LYS A 41 9.04 -40.18 78.92
N ASN A 42 9.09 -39.57 77.74
CA ASN A 42 8.21 -38.47 77.28
C ASN A 42 8.81 -37.87 76.00
N ASP A 43 8.11 -38.01 74.87
CA ASP A 43 8.45 -37.34 73.61
C ASP A 43 8.21 -35.82 73.76
N ALA A 44 9.19 -35.07 74.26
CA ALA A 44 9.19 -33.61 74.22
C ALA A 44 10.28 -33.13 73.27
N ILE A 45 9.88 -32.43 72.21
CA ILE A 45 10.79 -31.69 71.32
C ILE A 45 11.33 -30.51 72.11
N ASN A 46 12.57 -30.60 72.62
CA ASN A 46 13.22 -29.49 73.31
C ASN A 46 14.28 -28.87 72.41
N SER A 47 14.06 -27.60 72.07
CA SER A 47 14.84 -26.68 71.22
C SER A 47 14.65 -26.81 69.70
N ASN A 48 13.89 -25.85 69.13
CA ASN A 48 13.93 -25.50 67.71
C ASN A 48 15.01 -24.43 67.54
N ASN A 49 16.22 -24.81 67.13
CA ASN A 49 17.22 -23.82 66.73
C ASN A 49 16.88 -23.34 65.32
N THR A 50 16.42 -22.09 65.22
CA THR A 50 16.13 -21.44 63.93
C THR A 50 17.33 -20.56 63.58
N ALA A 51 18.01 -20.89 62.48
CA ALA A 51 19.03 -20.04 61.88
C ALA A 51 18.40 -19.30 60.69
N SER A 52 18.74 -18.03 60.49
CA SER A 52 18.35 -17.30 59.29
C SER A 52 19.53 -16.57 58.67
N ALA A 53 19.58 -16.56 57.34
CA ALA A 53 20.50 -15.77 56.54
C ALA A 53 19.69 -14.83 55.65
N THR A 54 20.10 -13.56 55.60
CA THR A 54 19.41 -12.54 54.81
C THR A 54 20.37 -11.96 53.77
N THR A 55 19.92 -11.82 52.53
CA THR A 55 20.63 -11.08 51.48
C THR A 55 19.70 -10.07 50.82
N ARG A 56 20.27 -8.97 50.30
CA ARG A 56 19.52 -7.92 49.60
C ARG A 56 19.98 -7.86 48.16
N PHE A 57 19.05 -7.62 47.25
CA PHE A 57 19.34 -7.35 45.84
C PHE A 57 18.31 -6.35 45.30
N ALA A 58 18.68 -5.61 44.25
CA ALA A 58 17.78 -4.67 43.59
C ALA A 58 17.52 -5.13 42.16
N VAL A 59 16.29 -5.01 41.70
CA VAL A 59 15.90 -5.22 40.29
C VAL A 59 15.86 -3.86 39.61
N TYR A 60 16.71 -3.68 38.60
CA TYR A 60 16.78 -2.44 37.84
C TYR A 60 15.64 -2.32 36.82
N GLY A 61 15.08 -1.12 36.68
CA GLY A 61 14.11 -0.80 35.63
C GLY A 61 14.17 0.67 35.26
N GLU A 62 14.04 0.96 33.96
CA GLU A 62 14.05 2.31 33.38
C GLU A 62 12.94 3.16 34.02
N ARG A 63 13.26 4.40 34.40
CA ARG A 63 12.33 5.32 35.09
C ARG A 63 12.36 6.74 34.54
N PHE A 64 13.56 7.25 34.26
CA PHE A 64 13.76 8.65 33.88
C PHE A 64 14.27 8.83 32.45
N THR A 65 14.91 7.79 31.91
CA THR A 65 15.35 7.69 30.51
C THR A 65 14.81 6.41 29.88
N ILE A 66 15.03 6.23 28.58
CA ILE A 66 14.98 4.94 27.88
C ILE A 66 16.13 4.91 26.88
N GLN A 67 16.69 3.73 26.59
CA GLN A 67 17.73 3.61 25.59
C GLN A 67 17.15 3.67 24.17
N GLU A 68 17.89 4.22 23.21
CA GLU A 68 17.43 4.27 21.81
C GLU A 68 17.16 2.87 21.24
N GLN A 69 17.97 1.88 21.62
CA GLN A 69 17.83 0.48 21.22
C GLN A 69 16.56 -0.19 21.74
N ASP A 70 15.95 0.33 22.82
CA ASP A 70 14.69 -0.21 23.33
C ASP A 70 13.51 0.18 22.42
N VAL A 71 13.69 1.17 21.55
CA VAL A 71 12.67 1.66 20.62
C VAL A 71 12.88 1.01 19.26
N ARG A 72 11.95 0.12 18.89
CA ARG A 72 11.99 -0.58 17.60
C ARG A 72 11.58 0.33 16.44
N ALA A 73 10.49 1.08 16.63
CA ALA A 73 9.95 1.96 15.61
C ALA A 73 9.03 3.02 16.23
N ILE A 74 8.89 4.15 15.53
CA ILE A 74 7.92 5.21 15.82
C ILE A 74 7.13 5.49 14.55
N PHE A 75 5.86 5.80 14.70
CA PHE A 75 4.99 6.20 13.60
C PHE A 75 4.05 7.34 14.05
N PRO A 76 3.91 8.42 13.28
CA PRO A 76 4.74 8.80 12.13
C PRO A 76 6.23 8.90 12.47
N ALA A 77 7.09 8.71 11.46
CA ALA A 77 8.53 8.73 11.65
C ALA A 77 9.04 10.15 12.00
N SER A 78 10.16 10.24 12.71
CA SER A 78 10.72 11.54 13.09
C SER A 78 11.10 12.35 11.85
N GLY A 79 10.64 13.60 11.77
CA GLY A 79 10.84 14.51 10.66
C GLY A 79 10.04 14.15 9.40
N SER A 80 9.16 13.14 9.45
CA SER A 80 8.39 12.73 8.28
C SER A 80 7.28 13.71 7.97
N THR A 81 6.89 13.75 6.70
CA THR A 81 5.80 14.55 6.18
C THR A 81 4.85 13.62 5.43
N GLY A 82 3.56 13.64 5.75
CA GLY A 82 2.60 12.72 5.15
C GLY A 82 1.16 12.94 5.63
N GLU A 83 0.27 12.05 5.21
CA GLU A 83 -1.14 12.08 5.57
C GLU A 83 -1.37 11.26 6.85
N TYR A 84 -1.25 11.93 7.98
CA TYR A 84 -1.39 11.29 9.30
C TYR A 84 -2.69 11.67 10.02
N ALA A 85 -3.57 12.45 9.39
CA ALA A 85 -4.77 13.01 10.02
C ALA A 85 -5.77 11.96 10.55
N SER A 86 -5.78 10.76 9.95
CA SER A 86 -6.59 9.62 10.39
C SER A 86 -5.80 8.58 11.22
N VAL A 87 -4.49 8.78 11.35
CA VAL A 87 -3.57 7.87 12.02
C VAL A 87 -3.43 8.23 13.48
N LEU A 88 -3.46 7.24 14.36
CA LEU A 88 -3.06 7.36 15.75
C LEU A 88 -1.55 7.11 15.87
N PRO A 89 -0.77 8.14 16.27
CA PRO A 89 0.67 7.97 16.45
C PRO A 89 0.98 6.90 17.51
N HIS A 90 2.03 6.12 17.28
CA HIS A 90 2.43 5.04 18.16
C HIS A 90 3.95 4.82 18.19
N VAL A 91 4.40 4.18 19.25
CA VAL A 91 5.78 3.72 19.45
C VAL A 91 5.78 2.21 19.72
N ILE A 92 6.74 1.52 19.12
CA ILE A 92 6.98 0.09 19.30
C ILE A 92 8.28 -0.08 20.07
N ILE A 93 8.22 -0.85 21.15
CA ILE A 93 9.29 -1.02 22.14
C ILE A 93 9.70 -2.50 22.18
N ASN A 94 10.99 -2.77 22.02
CA ASN A 94 11.57 -4.12 22.05
C ASN A 94 11.41 -4.76 23.43
N ARG A 95 11.57 -3.97 24.49
CA ARG A 95 11.30 -4.39 25.88
C ARG A 95 9.80 -4.49 26.13
N ASN A 96 9.24 -5.65 25.80
CA ASN A 96 7.80 -5.95 25.87
C ASN A 96 7.16 -5.76 27.25
N THR A 97 7.92 -5.79 28.34
CA THR A 97 7.43 -5.54 29.71
C THR A 97 7.38 -4.07 30.12
N LEU A 98 8.09 -3.19 29.41
CA LEU A 98 8.38 -1.82 29.87
C LEU A 98 7.13 -1.02 30.29
N PRO A 99 6.00 -1.03 29.56
CA PRO A 99 4.81 -0.28 29.97
C PRO A 99 4.19 -0.72 31.31
N TRP A 100 4.51 -1.93 31.80
CA TRP A 100 3.96 -2.53 33.02
C TRP A 100 5.01 -2.79 34.11
N GLU A 101 6.24 -2.30 33.93
CA GLU A 101 7.27 -2.35 34.97
C GLU A 101 7.01 -1.37 36.12
N ARG A 102 6.24 -0.32 35.86
CA ARG A 102 5.75 0.62 36.88
C ARG A 102 4.26 0.85 36.66
N HIS A 103 3.62 1.58 37.59
CA HIS A 103 2.17 1.75 37.58
C HIS A 103 1.77 3.22 37.63
N ALA A 104 0.81 3.61 36.79
CA ALA A 104 0.22 4.94 36.86
C ALA A 104 -0.62 5.13 38.13
N PHE A 105 -1.28 4.06 38.61
CA PHE A 105 -2.05 4.05 39.86
C PHE A 105 -1.62 2.87 40.72
N THR A 106 -1.18 3.14 41.95
CA THR A 106 -0.63 2.12 42.86
C THR A 106 -1.58 0.97 43.19
N THR A 107 -2.89 1.22 43.22
CA THR A 107 -3.91 0.20 43.48
C THR A 107 -4.28 -0.62 42.23
N ASN A 108 -4.09 -0.06 41.03
CA ASN A 108 -4.37 -0.76 39.77
C ASN A 108 -3.07 -1.04 39.00
N LYS A 109 -2.51 -2.23 39.23
CA LYS A 109 -1.23 -2.67 38.65
C LYS A 109 -1.27 -2.96 37.15
N ASP A 110 -2.47 -3.03 36.56
CA ASP A 110 -2.62 -3.23 35.11
C ASP A 110 -2.49 -1.93 34.32
N LEU A 111 -2.58 -0.78 35.00
CA LEU A 111 -2.54 0.52 34.38
C LEU A 111 -1.09 0.91 34.02
N PRO A 112 -0.76 1.05 32.72
CA PRO A 112 0.61 1.31 32.30
C PRO A 112 1.08 2.68 32.79
N TRP A 113 2.37 2.79 33.12
CA TRP A 113 2.95 4.06 33.57
C TRP A 113 3.41 4.97 32.42
N LEU A 114 3.23 4.53 31.18
CA LEU A 114 3.60 5.25 29.98
C LEU A 114 2.37 5.79 29.26
N ALA A 115 2.44 7.04 28.82
CA ALA A 115 1.44 7.64 27.95
C ALA A 115 2.11 8.34 26.76
N LEU A 116 1.48 8.29 25.58
CA LEU A 116 1.98 8.95 24.38
C LEU A 116 1.10 10.17 24.05
N LEU A 117 1.65 11.37 24.26
CA LEU A 117 0.94 12.63 24.11
C LEU A 117 1.33 13.35 22.82
N LEU A 118 0.32 13.87 22.12
CA LEU A 118 0.46 14.71 20.93
C LEU A 118 0.15 16.17 21.27
N PHE A 119 1.07 17.06 20.90
CA PHE A 119 0.93 18.51 20.99
C PHE A 119 0.95 19.12 19.59
N ASP A 120 -0.03 19.99 19.32
CA ASP A 120 0.01 20.84 18.13
C ASP A 120 1.02 21.98 18.35
N GLU A 121 1.41 22.66 17.26
CA GLU A 121 2.39 23.75 17.26
C GLU A 121 2.14 24.85 18.32
N SER A 122 0.87 25.18 18.61
CA SER A 122 0.51 26.20 19.61
C SER A 122 0.57 25.70 21.06
N GLU A 123 0.70 24.39 21.28
CA GLU A 123 0.64 23.73 22.59
C GLU A 123 1.98 23.10 23.01
N VAL A 124 3.03 23.19 22.17
CA VAL A 124 4.32 22.52 22.39
C VAL A 124 4.98 23.02 23.67
N PRO A 125 5.21 22.15 24.67
CA PRO A 125 5.92 22.53 25.87
C PRO A 125 7.43 22.60 25.64
N GLU A 126 8.11 23.49 26.37
CA GLU A 126 9.56 23.59 26.34
C GLU A 126 10.20 22.35 26.99
N LYS A 127 11.19 21.75 26.30
CA LYS A 127 12.00 20.65 26.83
C LYS A 127 13.11 21.22 27.73
N LYS A 128 13.22 20.70 28.95
CA LYS A 128 14.26 21.08 29.90
C LYS A 128 15.04 19.85 30.34
N ILE A 129 16.36 19.93 30.34
CA ILE A 129 17.23 18.88 30.89
C ILE A 129 17.54 19.23 32.34
N ILE A 130 17.20 18.35 33.27
CA ILE A 130 17.46 18.49 34.71
C ILE A 130 18.02 17.19 35.29
N THR A 131 18.49 17.21 36.54
CA THR A 131 18.92 16.00 37.25
C THR A 131 17.77 15.35 38.02
N VAL A 132 17.90 14.06 38.36
CA VAL A 132 16.96 13.35 39.26
C VAL A 132 16.83 14.06 40.61
N ALA A 133 17.92 14.61 41.14
CA ALA A 133 17.94 15.42 42.36
C ALA A 133 17.07 16.68 42.22
N ALA A 134 17.16 17.40 41.09
CA ALA A 134 16.34 18.57 40.81
C ALA A 134 14.85 18.20 40.62
N LEU A 135 14.58 17.04 40.02
CA LEU A 135 13.22 16.51 39.87
C LEU A 135 12.59 16.19 41.23
N LYS A 136 13.33 15.53 42.13
CA LYS A 136 12.91 15.22 43.50
C LYS A 136 12.62 16.48 44.31
N ASN A 137 13.40 17.53 44.10
CA ASN A 137 13.28 18.83 44.78
C ASN A 137 12.45 19.85 43.97
N THR A 138 11.42 19.40 43.25
CA THR A 138 10.58 20.30 42.44
C THR A 138 9.95 21.40 43.33
N PRO A 139 10.07 22.69 42.98
CA PRO A 139 9.55 23.79 43.79
C PRO A 139 8.04 23.71 44.01
N SER A 140 7.63 23.56 45.27
CA SER A 140 6.23 23.49 45.64
C SER A 140 5.51 24.82 45.36
N GLY A 141 4.26 24.74 44.87
CA GLY A 141 3.37 25.90 44.66
C GLY A 141 3.39 26.50 43.26
N THR A 142 4.40 26.24 42.43
CA THR A 142 4.46 26.71 41.02
C THR A 142 4.32 25.57 40.02
N ILE A 143 5.04 24.48 40.25
CA ILE A 143 5.08 23.29 39.39
C ILE A 143 4.64 22.09 40.21
N ASN A 144 3.71 21.29 39.70
CA ASN A 144 3.24 20.07 40.36
C ASN A 144 4.01 18.85 39.84
N PHE A 145 4.59 18.08 40.77
CA PHE A 145 5.24 16.80 40.54
C PHE A 145 5.09 15.94 41.81
N PRO A 146 4.72 14.64 41.72
CA PRO A 146 4.53 13.78 42.88
C PRO A 146 5.85 13.49 43.60
N ALA A 147 5.79 13.35 44.93
CA ALA A 147 6.94 12.91 45.70
C ALA A 147 7.33 11.46 45.35
N PHE A 148 8.63 11.18 45.28
CA PHE A 148 9.15 9.83 45.01
C PHE A 148 10.46 9.59 45.78
N SER A 149 10.77 8.31 46.00
CA SER A 149 12.06 7.84 46.51
C SER A 149 12.96 7.39 45.37
N ILE A 150 14.26 7.64 45.52
CA ILE A 150 15.31 7.13 44.64
C ILE A 150 15.58 5.69 45.06
N GLU A 151 15.60 4.78 44.10
CA GLU A 151 15.88 3.35 44.30
C GLU A 151 17.39 3.10 44.40
N THR A 152 17.82 2.00 45.04
CA THR A 152 19.24 1.69 45.26
C THR A 152 20.10 1.70 43.98
N ALA A 153 19.49 1.40 42.83
CA ALA A 153 20.16 1.33 41.54
C ALA A 153 20.06 2.61 40.70
N GLN A 154 19.58 3.72 41.27
CA GLN A 154 19.41 5.02 40.58
C GLN A 154 20.46 6.04 41.01
N ASN A 155 20.88 6.91 40.09
CA ASN A 155 21.81 8.00 40.35
C ASN A 155 21.05 9.33 40.42
N ASP A 156 21.25 10.10 41.49
CA ASP A 156 20.56 11.39 41.67
C ASP A 156 21.08 12.49 40.73
N GLU A 157 22.29 12.33 40.20
CA GLU A 157 22.88 13.23 39.19
C GLU A 157 22.56 12.81 37.74
N GLU A 158 21.77 11.74 37.54
CA GLU A 158 21.33 11.32 36.21
C GLU A 158 20.53 12.43 35.52
N ALA A 159 20.94 12.78 34.30
CA ALA A 159 20.27 13.79 33.49
C ALA A 159 19.02 13.20 32.81
N LEU A 160 17.91 13.92 32.88
CA LEU A 160 16.63 13.53 32.31
C LEU A 160 15.94 14.72 31.66
N THR A 161 15.05 14.44 30.71
CA THR A 161 14.26 15.48 30.03
C THR A 161 12.89 15.61 30.69
N VAL A 162 12.49 16.85 30.99
CA VAL A 162 11.14 17.18 31.47
C VAL A 162 10.45 18.18 30.56
N ILE A 163 9.12 18.16 30.61
CA ILE A 163 8.24 19.15 30.02
C ILE A 163 7.32 19.71 31.11
N ASP A 164 7.12 21.02 31.12
CA ASP A 164 6.19 21.70 32.03
C ASP A 164 4.94 22.10 31.24
N VAL A 165 3.82 21.43 31.48
CA VAL A 165 2.59 21.59 30.68
C VAL A 165 1.50 22.29 31.50
N PRO A 166 0.82 23.31 30.94
CA PRO A 166 -0.32 23.95 31.61
C PRO A 166 -1.47 22.97 31.87
N LYS A 167 -2.13 23.12 33.04
CA LYS A 167 -3.31 22.32 33.42
C LYS A 167 -4.40 22.34 32.35
N ALA A 168 -4.64 23.49 31.74
CA ALA A 168 -5.67 23.67 30.70
C ALA A 168 -5.42 22.83 29.43
N VAL A 169 -4.16 22.51 29.11
CA VAL A 169 -3.80 21.64 27.99
C VAL A 169 -3.92 20.17 28.42
N LEU A 170 -3.35 19.82 29.58
CA LEU A 170 -3.38 18.44 30.08
C LEU A 170 -4.78 17.89 30.30
N VAL A 171 -5.72 18.69 30.81
CA VAL A 171 -7.12 18.28 31.00
C VAL A 171 -7.77 17.88 29.67
N LYS A 172 -7.34 18.47 28.55
CA LYS A 172 -7.89 18.16 27.23
C LYS A 172 -7.29 16.88 26.64
N ILE A 173 -5.98 16.68 26.80
CA ILE A 173 -5.24 15.65 26.06
C ILE A 173 -5.03 14.35 26.84
N LEU A 174 -4.98 14.40 28.18
CA LEU A 174 -4.69 13.21 28.98
C LEU A 174 -5.82 12.19 28.89
N PRO A 175 -5.48 10.89 28.73
CA PRO A 175 -6.47 9.84 28.73
C PRO A 175 -7.07 9.64 30.14
N SER A 176 -8.34 9.26 30.20
CA SER A 176 -8.93 8.72 31.44
C SER A 176 -8.22 7.42 31.86
N ALA A 177 -8.35 6.98 33.11
CA ALA A 177 -7.75 5.72 33.57
C ALA A 177 -8.22 4.52 32.72
N ALA A 178 -9.51 4.47 32.38
CA ALA A 178 -10.06 3.44 31.50
C ALA A 178 -9.48 3.51 30.06
N SER A 179 -9.25 4.73 29.54
CA SER A 179 -8.63 4.91 28.23
C SER A 179 -7.15 4.53 28.24
N LEU A 180 -6.40 4.92 29.28
CA LEU A 180 -4.97 4.64 29.42
C LEU A 180 -4.68 3.13 29.43
N LEU A 181 -5.56 2.33 30.05
CA LEU A 181 -5.48 0.88 30.01
C LEU A 181 -5.46 0.32 28.58
N LEU A 182 -6.23 0.93 27.66
CA LEU A 182 -6.40 0.48 26.28
C LEU A 182 -5.29 0.94 25.33
N LEU A 183 -4.48 1.92 25.73
CA LEU A 183 -3.45 2.55 24.89
C LEU A 183 -2.10 1.80 24.88
N ALA A 184 -2.02 0.67 25.59
CA ALA A 184 -0.84 -0.20 25.60
C ALA A 184 -1.23 -1.67 25.43
N HIS A 185 -0.47 -2.40 24.62
CA HIS A 185 -0.63 -3.85 24.41
C HIS A 185 0.70 -4.44 23.93
N THR A 186 0.79 -5.77 23.82
CA THR A 186 1.92 -6.41 23.12
C THR A 186 1.43 -7.14 21.87
N ARG A 187 2.32 -7.28 20.89
CA ARG A 187 2.06 -7.98 19.64
C ARG A 187 3.22 -8.86 19.22
N GLN A 188 2.92 -9.99 18.57
CA GLN A 188 3.91 -10.90 18.01
C GLN A 188 3.42 -11.50 16.68
N GLY A 189 4.33 -11.73 15.73
CA GLY A 189 4.00 -12.38 14.48
C GLY A 189 3.73 -13.87 14.66
N VAL A 190 2.96 -14.46 13.74
CA VAL A 190 2.72 -15.90 13.64
C VAL A 190 2.73 -16.34 12.18
N ASN A 191 3.28 -17.53 11.91
CA ASN A 191 3.29 -18.14 10.58
C ASN A 191 1.97 -18.88 10.29
N GLU A 192 1.92 -19.56 9.14
CA GLU A 192 0.76 -20.32 8.68
C GLU A 192 0.41 -21.51 9.57
N THR A 193 1.39 -22.08 10.27
CA THR A 193 1.25 -23.19 11.24
C THR A 193 0.93 -22.71 12.65
N HIS A 194 0.64 -21.41 12.84
CA HIS A 194 0.38 -20.76 14.13
C HIS A 194 1.56 -20.77 15.11
N GLU A 195 2.78 -20.96 14.61
CA GLU A 195 3.99 -20.83 15.40
C GLU A 195 4.42 -19.36 15.46
N LEU A 196 4.94 -18.94 16.61
CA LEU A 196 5.38 -17.58 16.85
C LEU A 196 6.57 -17.23 15.96
N VAL A 197 6.51 -16.06 15.31
CA VAL A 197 7.55 -15.53 14.42
C VAL A 197 8.00 -14.17 14.93
N GLY A 198 9.32 -14.01 15.03
CA GLY A 198 9.95 -12.79 15.51
C GLY A 198 9.72 -12.55 17.01
N GLU A 199 10.14 -11.37 17.45
CA GLU A 199 10.07 -10.97 18.85
C GLU A 199 8.69 -10.39 19.20
N GLU A 200 8.25 -10.64 20.42
CA GLU A 200 7.11 -9.93 21.00
C GLU A 200 7.53 -8.50 21.33
N ASN A 201 6.72 -7.53 20.94
CA ASN A 201 7.00 -6.10 21.16
C ASN A 201 5.84 -5.43 21.88
N ALA A 202 6.15 -4.47 22.75
CA ALA A 202 5.14 -3.58 23.33
C ALA A 202 4.80 -2.44 22.37
N VAL A 203 3.54 -2.03 22.35
CA VAL A 203 3.05 -0.90 21.56
C VAL A 203 2.33 0.07 22.50
N VAL A 204 2.73 1.34 22.45
CA VAL A 204 2.04 2.44 23.14
C VAL A 204 1.59 3.44 22.08
N PHE A 205 0.32 3.83 22.10
CA PHE A 205 -0.24 4.74 21.09
C PHE A 205 -1.02 5.89 21.71
N SER A 206 -1.21 6.96 20.93
CA SER A 206 -1.87 8.18 21.40
C SER A 206 -3.40 8.06 21.33
N ASN A 207 -4.10 8.83 22.16
CA ASN A 207 -5.54 9.04 22.07
C ASN A 207 -5.94 10.25 21.24
N ARG A 208 -4.98 10.97 20.62
CA ARG A 208 -5.23 12.19 19.86
C ARG A 208 -4.75 12.05 18.41
N LEU A 209 -5.55 12.52 17.46
CA LEU A 209 -5.18 12.62 16.04
C LEU A 209 -4.42 13.93 15.76
N PRO A 210 -3.39 13.91 14.88
CA PRO A 210 -2.70 15.12 14.46
C PRO A 210 -3.62 16.05 13.66
N ALA A 211 -3.43 17.36 13.81
CA ALA A 211 -4.09 18.34 12.94
C ALA A 211 -3.45 18.37 11.56
N GLN A 212 -4.26 18.59 10.53
CA GLN A 212 -3.79 18.82 9.16
C GLN A 212 -3.13 20.20 9.04
N GLY A 213 -2.14 20.31 8.15
CA GLY A 213 -1.48 21.57 7.81
C GLY A 213 -0.58 22.15 8.90
N VAL A 214 -0.32 21.40 9.98
CA VAL A 214 0.51 21.86 11.11
C VAL A 214 1.53 20.81 11.52
N ARG A 215 2.59 21.30 12.18
CA ARG A 215 3.59 20.45 12.82
C ARG A 215 3.05 19.89 14.14
N SER A 216 3.21 18.58 14.34
CA SER A 216 2.84 17.87 15.56
C SER A 216 4.10 17.42 16.31
N THR A 217 4.10 17.57 17.62
CA THR A 217 5.18 17.11 18.52
C THR A 217 4.68 16.00 19.44
N MET A 218 5.37 14.87 19.44
CA MET A 218 5.07 13.71 20.27
C MET A 218 5.97 13.65 21.49
N HIS A 219 5.41 13.27 22.63
CA HIS A 219 6.15 12.93 23.83
C HIS A 219 5.65 11.62 24.44
N LEU A 220 6.55 10.64 24.56
CA LEU A 220 6.35 9.48 25.43
C LEU A 220 6.69 9.91 26.86
N VAL A 221 5.69 9.97 27.73
CA VAL A 221 5.81 10.53 29.08
C VAL A 221 5.58 9.48 30.17
N SER A 222 6.24 9.69 31.32
CA SER A 222 5.95 8.96 32.55
C SER A 222 4.75 9.57 33.29
N VAL A 223 3.76 8.72 33.56
CA VAL A 223 2.60 9.00 34.42
C VAL A 223 2.62 8.14 35.69
N GLU A 224 3.80 7.65 36.10
CA GLU A 224 4.00 6.87 37.32
C GLU A 224 3.41 7.57 38.56
N GLY A 225 2.52 6.88 39.27
CA GLY A 225 1.88 7.40 40.49
C GLY A 225 1.02 8.65 40.29
N ARG A 226 0.63 8.99 39.04
CA ARG A 226 -0.14 10.20 38.73
C ARG A 226 -1.62 9.97 38.52
N TYR A 227 -2.09 8.73 38.63
CA TYR A 227 -3.50 8.41 38.54
C TYR A 227 -4.05 7.95 39.89
N ASN A 228 -5.31 8.28 40.12
CA ASN A 228 -6.12 7.79 41.22
C ASN A 228 -7.44 7.19 40.67
N ALA A 229 -8.38 6.85 41.56
CA ALA A 229 -9.67 6.25 41.17
C ALA A 229 -10.50 7.13 40.21
N ASN A 230 -10.26 8.45 40.20
CA ASN A 230 -11.00 9.43 39.39
C ASN A 230 -10.24 9.87 38.13
N GLY A 231 -9.04 9.35 37.86
CA GLY A 231 -8.21 9.72 36.71
C GLY A 231 -6.89 10.38 37.10
N PHE A 232 -6.35 11.22 36.23
CA PHE A 232 -5.09 11.93 36.49
C PHE A 232 -5.24 12.88 37.69
N ASP A 233 -4.27 12.85 38.59
CA ASP A 233 -4.26 13.67 39.78
C ASP A 233 -3.80 15.10 39.46
N PHE A 234 -4.79 16.00 39.40
CA PHE A 234 -4.56 17.44 39.27
C PHE A 234 -4.53 18.16 40.62
N SER A 235 -4.28 17.44 41.72
CA SER A 235 -4.06 18.04 43.03
C SER A 235 -2.77 18.87 43.04
N GLY A 236 -2.78 19.95 43.81
CA GLY A 236 -1.68 20.93 43.87
C GLY A 236 -2.09 22.33 43.40
N ASN A 237 -1.36 23.34 43.90
CA ASN A 237 -1.69 24.75 43.70
C ASN A 237 -1.01 25.36 42.45
N GLY A 238 -0.08 24.65 41.81
CA GLY A 238 0.59 25.13 40.60
C GLY A 238 -0.31 25.04 39.36
N ASN A 239 -0.08 25.92 38.38
CA ASN A 239 -0.75 25.84 37.07
C ASN A 239 0.00 24.94 36.07
N LEU A 240 1.29 24.69 36.32
CA LEU A 240 2.14 23.83 35.50
C LEU A 240 2.29 22.46 36.12
N PHE A 241 2.24 21.42 35.29
CA PHE A 241 2.43 20.04 35.67
C PHE A 241 3.65 19.50 34.94
N ARG A 242 4.64 19.05 35.70
CA ARG A 242 5.87 18.53 35.15
C ARG A 242 5.73 17.05 34.83
N LEU A 243 6.10 16.67 33.61
CA LEU A 243 6.16 15.28 33.16
C LEU A 243 7.58 14.95 32.73
N VAL A 244 8.03 13.73 33.03
CA VAL A 244 9.29 13.20 32.48
C VAL A 244 9.02 12.73 31.07
N SER A 245 9.77 13.27 30.10
CA SER A 245 9.67 12.93 28.69
C SER A 245 10.78 11.94 28.33
N LEU A 246 10.43 10.66 28.20
CA LEU A 246 11.36 9.57 27.89
C LEU A 246 11.82 9.60 26.43
N LYS A 247 10.95 10.02 25.51
CA LYS A 247 11.28 10.23 24.09
C LYS A 247 10.40 11.32 23.50
N SER A 248 10.95 12.13 22.59
CA SER A 248 10.20 13.11 21.81
C SER A 248 10.57 13.08 20.34
N TRP A 249 9.62 13.31 19.44
CA TRP A 249 9.88 13.50 18.02
C TRP A 249 8.81 14.40 17.38
N GLU A 250 9.09 14.89 16.18
CA GLU A 250 8.20 15.80 15.44
C GLU A 250 7.88 15.22 14.07
N PHE A 251 6.72 15.54 13.52
CA PHE A 251 6.32 15.22 12.15
C PHE A 251 5.33 16.27 11.62
N TYR A 252 5.15 16.30 10.30
CA TYR A 252 4.22 17.22 9.64
C TYR A 252 3.07 16.45 8.99
N THR A 253 1.83 16.89 9.26
CA THR A 253 0.65 16.33 8.59
C THR A 253 0.24 17.25 7.45
N LEU A 254 0.28 16.72 6.23
CA LEU A 254 -0.04 17.49 5.04
C LEU A 254 -1.53 17.86 5.01
N GLU A 255 -1.79 19.06 4.47
CA GLU A 255 -3.08 19.46 3.92
C GLU A 255 -2.83 19.67 2.42
N HIS A 256 -3.57 18.95 1.56
CA HIS A 256 -3.36 18.94 0.12
C HIS A 256 -4.63 19.35 -0.61
N PHE A 257 -4.47 20.28 -1.56
CA PHE A 257 -5.56 20.65 -2.47
C PHE A 257 -5.12 20.42 -3.92
N LYS A 258 -5.98 19.82 -4.73
CA LYS A 258 -5.85 19.66 -6.18
C LYS A 258 -7.22 19.88 -6.81
N ILE A 259 -7.33 20.85 -7.70
CA ILE A 259 -8.56 21.07 -8.46
C ILE A 259 -8.62 20.02 -9.57
N THR A 260 -9.55 19.07 -9.46
CA THR A 260 -9.74 17.98 -10.44
C THR A 260 -10.88 18.28 -11.40
N GLY A 261 -11.04 17.44 -12.43
CA GLY A 261 -12.21 17.50 -13.32
C GLY A 261 -13.52 17.31 -12.56
N ILE A 262 -13.51 16.55 -11.46
CA ILE A 262 -14.66 16.33 -10.56
C ILE A 262 -14.97 17.61 -9.76
N THR A 263 -13.93 18.28 -9.24
CA THR A 263 -14.06 19.60 -8.58
C THR A 263 -14.71 20.58 -9.53
N LEU A 264 -14.23 20.65 -10.78
CA LEU A 264 -14.80 21.51 -11.80
C LEU A 264 -16.22 21.12 -12.18
N SER A 265 -16.56 19.83 -12.28
CA SER A 265 -17.93 19.41 -12.59
C SER A 265 -18.91 19.71 -11.46
N ALA A 266 -18.49 19.56 -10.20
CA ALA A 266 -19.31 19.89 -9.03
C ALA A 266 -19.62 21.40 -8.94
N ILE A 267 -18.73 22.23 -9.48
CA ILE A 267 -18.84 23.69 -9.43
C ILE A 267 -19.38 24.27 -10.76
N LYS A 268 -19.30 23.53 -11.87
CA LYS A 268 -19.70 23.96 -13.23
C LYS A 268 -21.17 24.33 -13.35
N ASP A 269 -22.07 23.65 -12.65
CA ASP A 269 -23.50 23.97 -12.66
C ASP A 269 -23.83 25.31 -11.98
N LYS A 270 -22.87 25.87 -11.21
CA LYS A 270 -23.01 27.15 -10.51
C LYS A 270 -22.10 28.26 -11.04
N ALA A 271 -20.99 27.96 -11.74
CA ALA A 271 -19.84 28.88 -11.80
C ALA A 271 -19.36 29.32 -13.21
N SER A 272 -20.19 29.26 -14.26
CA SER A 272 -19.74 29.65 -15.61
C SER A 272 -19.43 31.15 -15.77
N GLU A 273 -19.99 32.04 -14.93
CA GLU A 273 -19.74 33.49 -14.97
C GLU A 273 -18.86 34.01 -13.81
N ASP A 274 -18.82 33.31 -12.67
CA ASP A 274 -18.27 33.85 -11.41
C ASP A 274 -16.84 33.45 -11.07
N LEU A 275 -16.31 32.35 -11.64
CA LEU A 275 -14.96 31.83 -11.37
C LEU A 275 -14.17 31.70 -12.69
N PRO A 276 -13.88 32.81 -13.39
CA PRO A 276 -13.13 32.77 -14.63
C PRO A 276 -11.73 32.19 -14.40
N GLY A 277 -11.24 31.31 -15.29
CA GLY A 277 -9.89 30.77 -15.19
C GLY A 277 -9.70 29.62 -14.19
N LEU A 278 -10.72 29.18 -13.46
CA LEU A 278 -10.61 28.02 -12.55
C LEU A 278 -10.16 26.74 -13.26
N SER A 279 -10.54 26.57 -14.53
CA SER A 279 -10.09 25.45 -15.37
C SER A 279 -8.59 25.47 -15.67
N THR A 280 -7.91 26.61 -15.53
CA THR A 280 -6.45 26.69 -15.67
C THR A 280 -5.71 26.11 -14.46
N LEU A 281 -6.42 25.95 -13.34
CA LEU A 281 -5.93 25.28 -12.14
C LEU A 281 -6.18 23.77 -12.17
N LEU A 282 -6.76 23.24 -13.25
CA LEU A 282 -6.99 21.82 -13.40
C LEU A 282 -5.68 21.05 -13.26
N ASP A 283 -5.69 20.07 -12.37
CA ASP A 283 -4.56 19.24 -11.97
C ASP A 283 -3.39 19.97 -11.31
N ARG A 284 -3.51 21.28 -11.02
CA ARG A 284 -2.50 22.02 -10.25
C ARG A 284 -2.59 21.62 -8.78
N GLU A 285 -1.42 21.41 -8.20
CA GLU A 285 -1.27 20.98 -6.82
C GLU A 285 -0.95 22.19 -5.94
N PHE A 286 -1.59 22.24 -4.78
CA PHE A 286 -1.38 23.25 -3.76
C PHE A 286 -0.97 22.57 -2.46
N ALA A 287 0.15 23.02 -1.90
CA ALA A 287 0.65 22.58 -0.61
C ALA A 287 0.64 23.77 0.34
N GLY A 288 -0.04 23.64 1.48
CA GLY A 288 -0.24 24.74 2.42
C GLY A 288 -1.59 24.65 3.11
N THR A 289 -1.94 25.71 3.85
CA THR A 289 -3.23 25.81 4.54
C THR A 289 -4.36 26.12 3.56
N GLU A 290 -5.61 25.87 3.97
CA GLU A 290 -6.81 26.35 3.24
C GLU A 290 -6.71 27.81 2.79
N SER A 291 -6.17 28.68 3.66
CA SER A 291 -6.03 30.10 3.34
C SER A 291 -5.08 30.34 2.17
N SER A 292 -3.90 29.69 2.17
CA SER A 292 -2.97 29.80 1.04
C SER A 292 -3.55 29.24 -0.26
N PHE A 293 -4.32 28.15 -0.18
CA PHE A 293 -5.02 27.58 -1.32
C PHE A 293 -6.05 28.57 -1.88
N LEU A 294 -6.93 29.10 -1.02
CA LEU A 294 -7.95 30.07 -1.44
C LEU A 294 -7.33 31.36 -1.99
N ASP A 295 -6.22 31.83 -1.43
CA ASP A 295 -5.52 33.03 -1.92
C ASP A 295 -4.95 32.79 -3.33
N GLU A 296 -4.35 31.63 -3.58
CA GLU A 296 -3.88 31.27 -4.93
C GLU A 296 -5.04 31.11 -5.93
N VAL A 297 -6.16 30.48 -5.52
CA VAL A 297 -7.36 30.41 -6.36
C VAL A 297 -7.90 31.81 -6.65
N ALA A 298 -7.97 32.68 -5.65
CA ALA A 298 -8.43 34.06 -5.77
C ALA A 298 -7.60 34.85 -6.80
N GLN A 299 -6.27 34.71 -6.75
CA GLN A 299 -5.37 35.33 -7.72
C GLN A 299 -5.65 34.89 -9.16
N VAL A 300 -5.87 33.59 -9.38
CA VAL A 300 -6.12 33.06 -10.74
C VAL A 300 -7.49 33.44 -11.28
N ILE A 301 -8.50 33.53 -10.41
CA ILE A 301 -9.83 34.02 -10.81
C ILE A 301 -9.92 35.54 -10.90
N GLY A 302 -8.81 36.26 -10.66
CA GLY A 302 -8.73 37.72 -10.76
C GLY A 302 -9.57 38.46 -9.70
N LYS A 303 -9.83 37.83 -8.54
CA LYS A 303 -10.61 38.41 -7.44
C LYS A 303 -9.72 38.59 -6.20
N SER A 304 -10.08 39.52 -5.32
CA SER A 304 -9.38 39.73 -4.05
C SER A 304 -9.57 38.58 -3.05
N ALA A 305 -10.64 37.79 -3.22
CA ALA A 305 -10.93 36.57 -2.47
C ALA A 305 -11.86 35.68 -3.29
N VAL A 306 -11.83 34.37 -3.02
CA VAL A 306 -12.84 33.43 -3.54
C VAL A 306 -14.22 33.80 -2.96
N PRO A 307 -15.27 33.94 -3.79
CA PRO A 307 -16.60 34.27 -3.27
C PRO A 307 -17.11 33.21 -2.30
N ASP A 308 -17.73 33.64 -1.20
CA ASP A 308 -18.11 32.75 -0.09
C ASP A 308 -19.06 31.62 -0.53
N ALA A 309 -19.87 31.84 -1.57
CA ALA A 309 -20.75 30.83 -2.15
C ALA A 309 -20.03 29.59 -2.71
N TYR A 310 -18.74 29.72 -3.07
CA TYR A 310 -17.96 28.65 -3.68
C TYR A 310 -16.83 28.12 -2.81
N LYS A 311 -16.47 28.80 -1.70
CA LYS A 311 -15.36 28.39 -0.82
C LYS A 311 -15.50 26.95 -0.34
N ASN A 312 -16.66 26.58 0.18
CA ASN A 312 -16.88 25.24 0.73
C ASN A 312 -16.86 24.18 -0.37
N ASP A 313 -17.47 24.44 -1.52
CA ASP A 313 -17.50 23.51 -2.66
C ASP A 313 -16.10 23.36 -3.29
N LEU A 314 -15.32 24.45 -3.37
CA LEU A 314 -13.92 24.44 -3.82
C LEU A 314 -13.02 23.68 -2.86
N ILE A 315 -13.12 23.94 -1.55
CA ILE A 315 -12.34 23.24 -0.53
C ILE A 315 -12.71 21.75 -0.55
N ALA A 316 -13.99 21.41 -0.47
CA ALA A 316 -14.45 20.01 -0.45
C ALA A 316 -14.06 19.27 -1.74
N GLY A 317 -14.19 19.91 -2.90
CA GLY A 317 -13.82 19.31 -4.17
C GLY A 317 -12.32 19.30 -4.43
N ALA A 318 -11.54 20.25 -3.90
CA ALA A 318 -10.10 20.34 -4.10
C ALA A 318 -9.31 19.54 -3.05
N ARG A 319 -9.87 19.28 -1.88
CA ARG A 319 -9.36 18.29 -0.91
C ARG A 319 -9.41 16.85 -1.43
N PHE A 320 -9.60 16.63 -2.73
CA PHE A 320 -9.60 15.30 -3.31
C PHE A 320 -8.21 14.70 -3.08
N ASP A 321 -8.13 13.92 -2.01
CA ASP A 321 -6.91 13.57 -1.34
C ASP A 321 -5.98 12.84 -2.32
N LYS A 322 -4.71 13.27 -2.36
CA LYS A 322 -3.64 12.47 -2.95
C LYS A 322 -3.34 11.21 -2.13
N THR A 323 -4.21 10.85 -1.19
CA THR A 323 -4.16 9.56 -0.52
C THR A 323 -4.22 8.44 -1.56
N PHE A 324 -3.60 7.32 -1.24
CA PHE A 324 -3.73 6.08 -2.02
C PHE A 324 -5.19 5.76 -2.35
N ASP A 325 -6.08 5.90 -1.37
CA ASP A 325 -7.51 5.64 -1.50
C ASP A 325 -8.22 6.73 -2.33
N GLY A 326 -7.88 7.99 -2.11
CA GLY A 326 -8.39 9.14 -2.86
C GLY A 326 -8.06 9.02 -4.34
N LEU A 327 -6.79 8.88 -4.71
CA LEU A 327 -6.37 8.72 -6.11
C LEU A 327 -7.10 7.55 -6.80
N LEU A 328 -7.20 6.38 -6.16
CA LEU A 328 -7.91 5.23 -6.73
C LEU A 328 -9.42 5.46 -6.84
N LYS A 329 -10.04 6.10 -5.85
CA LYS A 329 -11.47 6.46 -5.89
C LYS A 329 -11.75 7.52 -6.95
N GLY A 330 -10.79 8.41 -7.20
CA GLY A 330 -10.89 9.54 -8.13
C GLY A 330 -10.53 9.26 -9.56
N LEU A 331 -10.08 8.04 -9.86
CA LEU A 331 -9.86 7.65 -11.25
C LEU A 331 -11.12 7.90 -12.08
N ASN A 332 -10.95 8.45 -13.28
CA ASN A 332 -11.98 8.63 -14.27
C ASN A 332 -12.56 7.27 -14.66
N LYS A 333 -13.81 7.04 -14.25
CA LYS A 333 -14.59 5.81 -14.47
C LYS A 333 -15.69 5.99 -15.52
N ASP A 334 -15.77 7.17 -16.16
CA ASP A 334 -16.80 7.46 -17.18
C ASP A 334 -16.72 6.49 -18.36
N LEU A 335 -15.49 6.10 -18.71
CA LEU A 335 -15.19 5.08 -19.72
C LEU A 335 -14.22 4.08 -19.11
N LEU A 336 -14.69 2.86 -18.83
CA LEU A 336 -13.84 1.82 -18.26
C LEU A 336 -13.17 0.95 -19.31
N THR A 337 -13.52 1.10 -20.59
CA THR A 337 -12.90 0.39 -21.72
C THR A 337 -11.94 1.28 -22.48
N LEU A 338 -10.89 0.70 -23.06
CA LEU A 338 -9.85 1.46 -23.79
C LEU A 338 -10.32 1.91 -25.17
N ARG A 339 -11.09 2.99 -25.21
CA ARG A 339 -11.62 3.62 -26.43
C ARG A 339 -11.66 5.13 -26.33
N LEU A 340 -11.77 5.80 -27.47
CA LEU A 340 -12.00 7.24 -27.51
C LEU A 340 -13.42 7.55 -26.96
N PRO A 341 -13.62 8.77 -26.42
CA PRO A 341 -14.94 9.20 -25.93
C PRO A 341 -16.05 9.02 -26.98
N PRO A 342 -17.28 8.70 -26.56
CA PRO A 342 -18.41 8.54 -27.47
C PRO A 342 -18.59 9.74 -28.38
N ASN A 343 -18.90 9.49 -29.65
CA ASN A 343 -19.18 10.51 -30.64
C ASN A 343 -20.67 10.52 -30.99
N THR A 344 -21.22 11.70 -31.27
CA THR A 344 -22.61 11.87 -31.69
C THR A 344 -22.86 11.35 -33.12
N ASP A 345 -21.82 11.27 -33.95
CA ASP A 345 -21.88 10.65 -35.27
C ASP A 345 -21.89 9.12 -35.14
N THR A 346 -23.01 8.51 -35.47
CA THR A 346 -23.22 7.06 -35.38
C THR A 346 -22.31 6.26 -36.31
N ALA A 347 -21.93 6.82 -37.47
CA ALA A 347 -21.03 6.16 -38.41
C ALA A 347 -19.61 6.09 -37.85
N ALA A 348 -19.12 7.18 -37.26
CA ALA A 348 -17.81 7.23 -36.59
C ALA A 348 -17.81 6.39 -35.31
N GLU A 349 -18.85 6.50 -34.49
CA GLU A 349 -18.99 5.80 -33.21
C GLU A 349 -18.90 4.26 -33.35
N ARG A 350 -19.39 3.71 -34.47
CA ARG A 350 -19.25 2.28 -34.78
C ARG A 350 -17.78 1.83 -34.80
N PHE A 351 -16.84 2.67 -35.23
CA PHE A 351 -15.41 2.34 -35.26
C PHE A 351 -14.70 2.74 -33.95
N LEU A 352 -15.05 3.90 -33.39
CA LEU A 352 -14.48 4.37 -32.12
C LEU A 352 -14.79 3.42 -30.95
N SER A 353 -15.99 2.83 -30.94
CA SER A 353 -16.39 1.83 -29.93
C SER A 353 -15.57 0.54 -29.97
N GLN A 354 -14.98 0.23 -31.13
CA GLN A 354 -14.04 -0.86 -31.30
C GLN A 354 -12.60 -0.47 -30.91
N GLY A 355 -12.36 0.76 -30.42
CA GLY A 355 -11.04 1.25 -30.05
C GLY A 355 -10.20 1.75 -31.22
N LEU A 356 -10.78 1.84 -32.43
CA LEU A 356 -10.08 2.35 -33.60
C LEU A 356 -9.91 3.87 -33.49
N THR A 357 -8.70 4.33 -33.80
CA THR A 357 -8.30 5.74 -33.81
C THR A 357 -8.00 6.16 -35.25
N PRO A 358 -8.55 7.28 -35.74
CA PRO A 358 -8.23 7.77 -37.07
C PRO A 358 -6.88 8.48 -37.05
N LEU A 359 -5.93 8.02 -37.87
CA LEU A 359 -4.59 8.60 -37.98
C LEU A 359 -4.29 9.02 -39.41
N VAL A 360 -3.48 10.08 -39.56
CA VAL A 360 -2.96 10.50 -40.87
C VAL A 360 -2.07 9.39 -41.43
N HIS A 361 -2.37 8.94 -42.64
CA HIS A 361 -1.66 7.87 -43.33
C HIS A 361 -1.04 8.41 -44.62
N HIS A 362 0.27 8.23 -44.75
CA HIS A 362 1.04 8.52 -45.96
C HIS A 362 1.26 7.24 -46.73
N PHE A 363 0.70 7.13 -47.94
CA PHE A 363 0.87 5.96 -48.79
C PHE A 363 2.22 5.98 -49.49
N ARG A 364 2.68 4.80 -49.94
CA ARG A 364 3.96 4.64 -50.64
C ARG A 364 4.04 5.42 -51.96
N ASN A 365 2.91 5.70 -52.59
CA ASN A 365 2.83 6.51 -53.81
C ASN A 365 2.92 8.02 -53.54
N GLY A 366 2.98 8.45 -52.28
CA GLY A 366 3.05 9.85 -51.85
C GLY A 366 1.69 10.47 -51.50
N ASP A 367 0.58 9.75 -51.70
CA ASP A 367 -0.75 10.25 -51.33
C ASP A 367 -0.92 10.32 -49.81
N GLN A 368 -1.76 11.25 -49.35
CA GLN A 368 -2.14 11.40 -47.95
C GLN A 368 -3.64 11.11 -47.78
N SER A 369 -3.98 10.29 -46.79
CA SER A 369 -5.36 10.09 -46.35
C SER A 369 -5.41 9.84 -44.85
N VAL A 370 -6.53 9.34 -44.35
CA VAL A 370 -6.72 8.90 -42.97
C VAL A 370 -6.99 7.39 -42.98
N SER A 371 -6.41 6.68 -42.03
CA SER A 371 -6.66 5.25 -41.83
C SER A 371 -6.92 4.96 -40.36
N TRP A 372 -7.70 3.93 -40.11
CA TRP A 372 -7.97 3.41 -38.78
C TRP A 372 -6.78 2.62 -38.26
N TYR A 373 -6.44 2.86 -37.01
CA TYR A 373 -5.43 2.11 -36.29
C TYR A 373 -5.85 1.88 -34.84
N ARG A 374 -5.52 0.70 -34.30
CA ARG A 374 -5.63 0.37 -32.89
C ARG A 374 -4.38 -0.38 -32.46
N GLY A 375 -3.99 -0.20 -31.20
CA GLY A 375 -2.97 -1.03 -30.57
C GLY A 375 -3.48 -2.45 -30.28
N PRO A 376 -2.73 -3.23 -29.47
CA PRO A 376 -3.07 -4.62 -29.14
C PRO A 376 -4.23 -4.77 -28.15
N PHE A 377 -5.03 -3.74 -27.92
CA PHE A 377 -5.99 -3.68 -26.82
C PHE A 377 -7.42 -3.54 -27.34
N LEU A 378 -8.24 -4.58 -27.13
CA LEU A 378 -9.65 -4.63 -27.48
C LEU A 378 -10.51 -4.08 -26.33
N PRO A 379 -11.42 -3.12 -26.60
CA PRO A 379 -12.38 -2.63 -25.61
C PRO A 379 -13.61 -3.54 -25.45
N PHE A 380 -13.60 -4.73 -26.03
CA PHE A 380 -14.67 -5.74 -26.02
C PHE A 380 -14.07 -7.15 -25.86
N GLN A 381 -14.91 -8.11 -25.45
CA GLN A 381 -14.54 -9.50 -25.34
C GLN A 381 -14.69 -10.16 -26.71
N PRO A 382 -13.62 -10.76 -27.28
CA PRO A 382 -13.69 -11.43 -28.58
C PRO A 382 -14.66 -12.64 -28.54
N LYS A 383 -15.50 -12.78 -29.59
CA LYS A 383 -16.56 -13.80 -29.72
C LYS A 383 -16.06 -15.26 -29.66
N SER A 384 -14.88 -15.55 -30.18
CA SER A 384 -14.24 -16.87 -30.09
C SER A 384 -12.74 -16.70 -29.86
N VAL A 385 -12.14 -17.74 -29.26
CA VAL A 385 -10.68 -17.85 -29.10
C VAL A 385 -10.01 -18.20 -30.44
N ASP A 386 -10.81 -18.67 -31.41
CA ASP A 386 -10.43 -19.37 -32.66
C ASP A 386 -10.88 -18.62 -33.94
N ASP A 387 -11.20 -17.32 -33.86
CA ASP A 387 -11.47 -16.48 -35.05
C ASP A 387 -10.13 -16.14 -35.75
N ASP A 388 -9.52 -17.20 -36.29
CA ASP A 388 -8.20 -17.34 -36.89
C ASP A 388 -8.10 -16.68 -38.27
N ALA A 389 -8.49 -15.42 -38.40
CA ALA A 389 -8.33 -14.71 -39.66
C ALA A 389 -6.84 -14.53 -40.03
N VAL A 390 -5.95 -14.38 -39.02
CA VAL A 390 -4.50 -14.21 -39.24
C VAL A 390 -3.73 -15.53 -39.16
N GLN A 391 -4.13 -16.48 -38.30
CA GLN A 391 -3.44 -17.79 -38.20
C GLN A 391 -3.60 -18.66 -39.48
N LYS A 392 -4.70 -18.51 -40.23
CA LYS A 392 -4.90 -19.27 -41.48
C LYS A 392 -4.03 -18.80 -42.65
N LEU A 393 -3.40 -17.64 -42.54
CA LEU A 393 -2.59 -17.00 -43.56
C LEU A 393 -1.39 -16.36 -42.87
N LEU A 394 -0.32 -17.11 -42.58
CA LEU A 394 0.98 -16.52 -42.23
C LEU A 394 1.32 -15.49 -43.32
N PRO A 395 1.16 -14.18 -43.05
CA PRO A 395 1.15 -13.18 -44.10
C PRO A 395 2.58 -12.95 -44.57
N GLU A 396 2.81 -13.05 -45.87
CA GLU A 396 4.13 -12.88 -46.47
C GLU A 396 4.60 -11.42 -46.40
N THR A 397 3.64 -10.48 -46.46
CA THR A 397 3.89 -9.04 -46.41
C THR A 397 2.91 -8.32 -45.49
N SER A 398 3.28 -7.11 -45.06
CA SER A 398 2.39 -6.24 -44.28
C SER A 398 1.14 -5.81 -45.05
N ASP A 399 1.23 -5.68 -46.38
CA ASP A 399 0.13 -5.20 -47.21
C ASP A 399 -1.03 -6.22 -47.25
N ASP A 400 -0.72 -7.52 -47.10
CA ASP A 400 -1.71 -8.61 -47.01
C ASP A 400 -2.67 -8.46 -45.81
N LEU A 401 -2.24 -7.71 -44.80
CA LEU A 401 -2.97 -7.48 -43.56
C LEU A 401 -3.73 -6.13 -43.52
N SER A 402 -3.65 -5.34 -44.60
CA SER A 402 -4.40 -4.08 -44.70
C SER A 402 -5.85 -4.36 -45.08
N GLN A 403 -6.80 -3.88 -44.28
CA GLN A 403 -8.23 -4.07 -44.52
C GLN A 403 -8.86 -2.80 -45.07
N PHE A 404 -9.74 -2.90 -46.06
CA PHE A 404 -10.48 -1.74 -46.58
C PHE A 404 -11.94 -1.76 -46.13
N TYR A 405 -12.36 -0.72 -45.42
CA TYR A 405 -13.75 -0.56 -45.01
C TYR A 405 -14.53 0.25 -46.04
N ALA A 406 -15.20 -0.46 -46.95
CA ALA A 406 -16.00 0.16 -48.01
C ALA A 406 -17.11 1.09 -47.49
N GLU A 407 -17.59 0.88 -46.26
CA GLU A 407 -18.63 1.69 -45.63
C GLU A 407 -18.21 3.16 -45.39
N ASN A 408 -16.94 3.40 -45.03
CA ASN A 408 -16.41 4.76 -44.77
C ASN A 408 -15.24 5.14 -45.70
N GLY A 409 -14.87 4.26 -46.63
CA GLY A 409 -13.80 4.50 -47.61
C GLY A 409 -12.40 4.57 -46.99
N MET A 410 -12.20 4.07 -45.77
CA MET A 410 -10.93 4.13 -45.05
C MET A 410 -10.28 2.76 -44.94
N PHE A 411 -8.95 2.73 -44.94
CA PHE A 411 -8.20 1.53 -44.58
C PHE A 411 -8.17 1.36 -43.07
N ASN A 412 -8.16 0.12 -42.59
CA ASN A 412 -7.69 -0.28 -41.28
C ASN A 412 -6.32 -0.93 -41.42
N VAL A 413 -5.32 -0.29 -40.82
CA VAL A 413 -3.91 -0.67 -40.89
C VAL A 413 -3.42 -1.30 -39.59
N THR A 414 -4.33 -1.73 -38.69
CA THR A 414 -4.00 -2.28 -37.37
C THR A 414 -3.03 -3.46 -37.46
N TYR A 415 -3.36 -4.47 -38.25
CA TYR A 415 -2.53 -5.68 -38.36
C TYR A 415 -1.31 -5.49 -39.27
N SER A 416 -1.42 -4.67 -40.32
CA SER A 416 -0.26 -4.33 -41.17
C SER A 416 0.80 -3.56 -40.39
N ALA A 417 0.39 -2.61 -39.55
CA ALA A 417 1.29 -1.90 -38.65
C ALA A 417 1.88 -2.81 -37.56
N ALA A 418 1.10 -3.76 -37.02
CA ALA A 418 1.58 -4.76 -36.07
C ALA A 418 2.70 -5.63 -36.68
N TRP A 419 2.50 -6.11 -37.91
CA TRP A 419 3.50 -6.87 -38.64
C TRP A 419 4.78 -6.07 -38.87
N GLU A 420 4.65 -4.82 -39.34
CA GLU A 420 5.84 -3.98 -39.58
C GLU A 420 6.61 -3.68 -38.29
N ILE A 421 5.92 -3.39 -37.17
CA ILE A 421 6.64 -3.13 -35.92
C ILE A 421 7.38 -4.38 -35.43
N GLY A 422 6.78 -5.57 -35.56
CA GLY A 422 7.45 -6.84 -35.25
C GLY A 422 8.73 -7.03 -36.06
N ARG A 423 8.66 -6.78 -37.37
CA ARG A 423 9.82 -6.83 -38.28
C ARG A 423 10.90 -5.84 -37.88
N LEU A 424 10.53 -4.57 -37.63
CA LEU A 424 11.47 -3.52 -37.25
C LEU A 424 12.14 -3.82 -35.91
N MET A 425 11.39 -4.33 -34.93
CA MET A 425 11.93 -4.77 -33.63
C MET A 425 12.92 -5.92 -33.81
N ALA A 426 12.59 -6.92 -34.63
CA ALA A 426 13.49 -8.02 -34.94
C ALA A 426 14.80 -7.52 -35.59
N LEU A 427 14.70 -6.65 -36.60
CA LEU A 427 15.83 -6.04 -37.28
C LEU A 427 16.69 -5.18 -36.35
N SER A 428 16.10 -4.53 -35.35
CA SER A 428 16.83 -3.75 -34.34
C SER A 428 17.67 -4.64 -33.40
N SER A 429 17.28 -5.91 -33.25
CA SER A 429 17.95 -6.87 -32.38
C SER A 429 18.93 -7.74 -33.16
N LYS A 430 20.22 -7.38 -33.07
CA LYS A 430 21.30 -8.13 -33.75
C LYS A 430 21.37 -9.60 -33.29
N ASP A 431 21.20 -9.85 -31.99
CA ASP A 431 21.24 -11.21 -31.44
C ASP A 431 20.09 -12.06 -31.99
N PHE A 432 18.86 -11.54 -31.92
CA PHE A 432 17.69 -12.23 -32.45
C PHE A 432 17.82 -12.47 -33.96
N SER A 433 18.12 -11.43 -34.76
CA SER A 433 18.19 -11.54 -36.22
C SER A 433 19.25 -12.56 -36.70
N VAL A 434 20.44 -12.58 -36.08
CA VAL A 434 21.51 -13.52 -36.45
C VAL A 434 21.14 -14.95 -36.08
N ASN A 435 20.57 -15.16 -34.89
CA ASN A 435 20.20 -16.50 -34.43
C ASN A 435 18.94 -17.01 -35.16
N LEU A 436 17.99 -16.15 -35.52
CA LEU A 436 16.84 -16.49 -36.35
C LEU A 436 17.30 -16.96 -37.74
N PHE A 437 18.24 -16.26 -38.37
CA PHE A 437 18.81 -16.68 -39.66
C PHE A 437 19.47 -18.07 -39.58
N LYS A 438 20.29 -18.29 -38.54
CA LYS A 438 20.95 -19.60 -38.33
C LYS A 438 19.92 -20.70 -38.12
N TRP A 439 18.92 -20.45 -37.27
CA TRP A 439 17.87 -21.38 -36.94
C TRP A 439 17.07 -21.77 -38.20
N LYS A 440 16.54 -20.78 -38.95
CA LYS A 440 15.81 -21.02 -40.20
C LYS A 440 16.60 -21.87 -41.20
N ARG A 441 17.90 -21.59 -41.34
CA ARG A 441 18.79 -22.36 -42.23
C ARG A 441 18.94 -23.82 -41.77
N LEU A 442 19.02 -24.07 -40.46
CA LEU A 442 19.10 -25.42 -39.91
C LEU A 442 17.77 -26.16 -40.07
N THR A 443 16.64 -25.51 -39.79
CA THR A 443 15.29 -26.05 -39.97
C THR A 443 15.04 -26.42 -41.43
N ALA A 444 15.33 -25.54 -42.38
CA ALA A 444 15.18 -25.83 -43.81
C ALA A 444 16.05 -27.02 -44.25
N GLN A 445 17.30 -27.11 -43.77
CA GLN A 445 18.15 -28.28 -44.03
C GLN A 445 17.60 -29.56 -43.40
N HIS A 446 17.00 -29.47 -42.21
CA HIS A 446 16.37 -30.60 -41.53
C HIS A 446 15.15 -31.09 -42.32
N VAL A 447 14.23 -30.20 -42.69
CA VAL A 447 13.03 -30.51 -43.50
C VAL A 447 13.42 -31.13 -44.84
N HIS A 448 14.39 -30.57 -45.56
CA HIS A 448 14.88 -31.15 -46.82
C HIS A 448 15.45 -32.55 -46.65
N LYS A 449 16.26 -32.79 -45.60
CA LYS A 449 16.79 -34.12 -45.29
C LYS A 449 15.68 -35.10 -44.94
N THR A 450 14.73 -34.72 -44.08
CA THR A 450 13.60 -35.56 -43.69
C THR A 450 12.74 -35.93 -44.89
N ARG A 451 12.44 -34.98 -45.78
CA ARG A 451 11.72 -35.25 -47.04
C ARG A 451 12.49 -36.19 -47.98
N GLN A 452 13.81 -36.03 -48.10
CA GLN A 452 14.64 -36.93 -48.91
C GLN A 452 14.74 -38.34 -48.32
N SER A 453 14.86 -38.46 -47.00
CA SER A 453 14.84 -39.75 -46.31
C SER A 453 13.51 -40.47 -46.51
N ALA A 454 12.39 -39.76 -46.39
CA ALA A 454 11.05 -40.32 -46.63
C ALA A 454 10.85 -40.74 -48.10
N ALA A 455 11.43 -39.99 -49.06
CA ALA A 455 11.37 -40.34 -50.48
C ALA A 455 12.33 -41.50 -50.86
N HIS A 456 13.40 -41.72 -50.11
CA HIS A 456 14.47 -42.66 -50.43
C HIS A 456 14.95 -43.48 -49.20
N GLU A 457 14.02 -44.21 -48.57
CA GLU A 457 14.27 -45.01 -47.35
C GLU A 457 15.42 -46.04 -47.47
N HIS A 458 15.79 -46.45 -48.69
CA HIS A 458 16.79 -47.49 -48.94
C HIS A 458 18.24 -46.97 -49.01
N LEU A 459 18.47 -45.65 -48.92
CA LEU A 459 19.82 -45.06 -49.01
C LEU A 459 20.40 -44.80 -47.61
N PRO A 460 21.59 -45.35 -47.27
CA PRO A 460 22.21 -45.23 -45.94
C PRO A 460 22.85 -43.85 -45.67
N VAL A 461 22.60 -42.85 -46.51
CA VAL A 461 23.29 -41.55 -46.51
C VAL A 461 22.67 -40.55 -45.50
N PHE A 462 21.47 -40.84 -44.99
CA PHE A 462 20.71 -39.93 -44.13
C PHE A 462 20.76 -40.36 -42.65
N ALA A 463 21.94 -40.35 -42.02
CA ALA A 463 22.07 -40.56 -40.58
C ALA A 463 21.53 -39.36 -39.76
N HIS A 464 20.80 -39.66 -38.68
CA HIS A 464 19.98 -38.73 -37.89
C HIS A 464 20.71 -38.16 -36.66
N GLY A 465 20.39 -36.93 -36.21
CA GLY A 465 20.59 -36.51 -34.81
C GLY A 465 21.05 -35.08 -34.52
N HIS A 466 22.21 -34.63 -35.04
CA HIS A 466 22.88 -33.43 -34.51
C HIS A 466 22.21 -32.07 -34.82
N ASN A 467 21.48 -31.95 -35.93
CA ASN A 467 20.91 -30.66 -36.32
C ASN A 467 19.72 -30.24 -35.45
N HIS A 468 18.94 -31.20 -34.93
CA HIS A 468 17.73 -30.91 -34.15
C HIS A 468 18.06 -30.40 -32.74
N GLU A 469 19.12 -30.91 -32.10
CA GLU A 469 19.58 -30.41 -30.79
C GLU A 469 20.09 -28.97 -30.88
N LEU A 470 20.82 -28.63 -31.95
CA LEU A 470 21.30 -27.27 -32.20
C LEU A 470 20.15 -26.30 -32.54
N GLU A 471 19.18 -26.74 -33.34
CA GLU A 471 17.96 -25.99 -33.64
C GLU A 471 17.20 -25.65 -32.36
N LYS A 472 16.93 -26.67 -31.53
CA LYS A 472 16.26 -26.50 -30.24
C LYS A 472 17.06 -25.58 -29.31
N SER A 473 18.38 -25.72 -29.25
CA SER A 473 19.21 -24.83 -28.42
C SER A 473 19.16 -23.37 -28.86
N LEU A 474 19.14 -23.09 -30.17
CA LEU A 474 19.00 -21.72 -30.68
C LEU A 474 17.61 -21.16 -30.35
N TRP A 475 16.57 -21.99 -30.45
CA TRP A 475 15.21 -21.64 -30.10
C TRP A 475 15.09 -21.26 -28.62
N ASP A 476 15.43 -22.19 -27.71
CA ASP A 476 15.24 -22.05 -26.27
C ASP A 476 16.06 -20.89 -25.68
N LEU A 477 17.29 -20.65 -26.20
CA LEU A 477 18.22 -19.67 -25.64
C LEU A 477 18.06 -18.25 -26.21
N HIS A 478 17.73 -18.13 -27.51
CA HIS A 478 17.76 -16.83 -28.20
C HIS A 478 16.42 -16.40 -28.79
N LEU A 479 15.64 -17.32 -29.38
CA LEU A 479 14.41 -16.96 -30.08
C LEU A 479 13.23 -16.88 -29.12
N GLN A 480 12.93 -17.97 -28.41
CA GLN A 480 11.79 -18.05 -27.51
C GLN A 480 11.79 -16.95 -26.43
N PRO A 481 12.92 -16.62 -25.75
CA PRO A 481 12.92 -15.56 -24.76
C PRO A 481 12.61 -14.18 -25.36
N TRP A 482 13.11 -13.90 -26.56
CA TRP A 482 12.85 -12.64 -27.26
C TRP A 482 11.40 -12.56 -27.78
N LEU A 483 10.87 -13.67 -28.28
CA LEU A 483 9.47 -13.75 -28.73
C LEU A 483 8.49 -13.66 -27.56
N ASN A 484 8.81 -14.26 -26.43
CA ASN A 484 8.06 -14.09 -25.18
C ASN A 484 8.03 -12.63 -24.74
N GLN A 485 9.12 -11.87 -24.99
CA GLN A 485 9.11 -10.44 -24.75
C GLN A 485 8.10 -9.74 -25.68
N LEU A 486 8.11 -10.02 -26.97
CA LEU A 486 7.14 -9.42 -27.89
C LEU A 486 5.69 -9.82 -27.56
N ALA A 487 5.44 -11.09 -27.24
CA ALA A 487 4.14 -11.63 -26.86
C ALA A 487 3.59 -11.03 -25.55
N THR A 488 4.47 -10.62 -24.64
CA THR A 488 4.11 -9.90 -23.39
C THR A 488 4.17 -8.37 -23.55
N LEU A 489 4.11 -7.88 -24.80
CA LEU A 489 4.08 -6.48 -25.20
C LEU A 489 5.28 -5.67 -24.68
N GLN A 490 6.45 -6.31 -24.60
CA GLN A 490 7.69 -5.67 -24.17
C GLN A 490 8.34 -4.91 -25.31
N ASN A 491 8.92 -3.75 -25.00
CA ASN A 491 9.73 -2.94 -25.91
C ASN A 491 8.98 -2.43 -27.16
N ILE A 492 7.65 -2.52 -27.18
CA ILE A 492 6.82 -1.91 -28.22
C ILE A 492 6.78 -0.39 -27.99
N PRO A 493 7.04 0.44 -29.01
CA PRO A 493 6.94 1.89 -28.86
C PRO A 493 5.55 2.32 -28.41
N GLY A 494 5.48 3.29 -27.48
CA GLY A 494 4.22 3.69 -26.83
C GLY A 494 3.11 4.10 -27.81
N ASN A 495 3.43 4.73 -28.93
CA ASN A 495 2.45 5.15 -29.94
C ASN A 495 1.78 3.98 -30.68
N TYR A 496 2.38 2.79 -30.66
CA TYR A 496 1.75 1.56 -31.18
C TYR A 496 0.85 0.88 -30.14
N LEU A 497 1.02 1.21 -28.86
CA LEU A 497 0.15 0.73 -27.78
C LEU A 497 -1.04 1.69 -27.57
N LEU A 498 -0.76 3.00 -27.57
CA LEU A 498 -1.68 4.09 -27.31
C LEU A 498 -1.49 5.19 -28.36
N PRO A 499 -2.17 5.09 -29.52
CA PRO A 499 -2.00 6.04 -30.62
C PRO A 499 -2.53 7.45 -30.34
N ASP A 500 -3.46 7.60 -29.39
CA ASP A 500 -4.01 8.88 -28.96
C ASP A 500 -4.03 8.96 -27.43
N GLU A 501 -3.59 10.08 -26.88
CA GLU A 501 -3.54 10.32 -25.44
C GLU A 501 -4.94 10.30 -24.80
N LYS A 502 -6.00 10.61 -25.55
CA LYS A 502 -7.39 10.58 -25.09
C LYS A 502 -7.90 9.17 -24.80
N LEU A 503 -7.22 8.12 -25.29
CA LEU A 503 -7.52 6.73 -24.93
C LEU A 503 -7.26 6.46 -23.45
N LEU A 504 -6.27 7.15 -22.87
CA LEU A 504 -5.86 7.01 -21.47
C LEU A 504 -5.58 8.40 -20.86
N PRO A 505 -6.63 9.18 -20.51
CA PRO A 505 -6.49 10.48 -19.85
C PRO A 505 -5.77 10.37 -18.50
N LYS A 506 -5.33 11.49 -17.94
CA LYS A 506 -4.76 11.51 -16.57
C LYS A 506 -5.79 11.04 -15.54
N GLU A 507 -5.29 10.41 -14.47
CA GLU A 507 -6.08 9.79 -13.42
C GLU A 507 -7.19 8.90 -13.98
N SER A 508 -6.82 7.89 -14.77
CA SER A 508 -7.79 7.00 -15.42
C SER A 508 -7.35 5.54 -15.42
N ILE A 509 -8.34 4.65 -15.43
CA ILE A 509 -8.14 3.21 -15.58
C ILE A 509 -8.98 2.69 -16.75
N ARG A 510 -8.38 1.84 -17.59
CA ARG A 510 -8.99 1.30 -18.81
C ARG A 510 -8.73 -0.20 -18.89
N PHE A 511 -9.79 -0.99 -18.91
CA PHE A 511 -9.75 -2.44 -19.06
C PHE A 511 -9.85 -2.84 -20.53
N PHE A 512 -9.19 -3.92 -20.90
CA PHE A 512 -9.16 -4.44 -22.26
C PHE A 512 -8.88 -5.95 -22.30
N TYR A 513 -9.12 -6.55 -23.47
CA TYR A 513 -8.56 -7.84 -23.86
C TYR A 513 -7.37 -7.63 -24.81
N VAL A 514 -6.36 -8.49 -24.74
CA VAL A 514 -5.28 -8.45 -25.74
C VAL A 514 -5.78 -9.06 -27.05
N ASP A 515 -5.58 -8.31 -28.14
CA ASP A 515 -5.90 -8.72 -29.50
C ASP A 515 -4.90 -9.78 -29.97
N LYS A 516 -5.35 -11.05 -30.01
CA LYS A 516 -4.52 -12.16 -30.49
C LYS A 516 -4.06 -11.97 -31.93
N ASN A 517 -4.92 -11.47 -32.81
CA ASN A 517 -4.58 -11.25 -34.21
C ASN A 517 -3.48 -10.20 -34.34
N TRP A 518 -3.49 -9.18 -33.48
CA TRP A 518 -2.40 -8.20 -33.39
C TRP A 518 -1.08 -8.87 -33.00
N LEU A 519 -1.09 -9.71 -31.96
CA LEU A 519 0.10 -10.43 -31.51
C LEU A 519 0.65 -11.36 -32.59
N VAL A 520 -0.21 -12.15 -33.22
CA VAL A 520 0.18 -13.07 -34.31
C VAL A 520 0.76 -12.28 -35.48
N ALA A 521 0.15 -11.16 -35.87
CA ALA A 521 0.70 -10.30 -36.92
C ALA A 521 2.09 -9.77 -36.56
N ALA A 522 2.29 -9.28 -35.33
CA ALA A 522 3.60 -8.80 -34.87
C ALA A 522 4.66 -9.91 -34.81
N LEU A 523 4.31 -11.09 -34.28
CA LEU A 523 5.21 -12.24 -34.25
C LEU A 523 5.57 -12.71 -35.66
N SER A 524 4.60 -12.78 -36.57
CA SER A 524 4.82 -13.12 -37.98
C SER A 524 5.75 -12.12 -38.65
N GLY A 525 5.57 -10.83 -38.39
CA GLY A 525 6.46 -9.77 -38.88
C GLY A 525 7.89 -9.91 -38.36
N ALA A 526 8.07 -10.21 -37.07
CA ALA A 526 9.39 -10.49 -36.52
C ALA A 526 10.05 -11.70 -37.20
N PHE A 527 9.27 -12.74 -37.46
CA PHE A 527 9.72 -13.92 -38.17
C PHE A 527 9.93 -13.69 -39.68
N SER A 528 9.46 -12.60 -40.28
CA SER A 528 9.72 -12.32 -41.71
C SER A 528 11.20 -12.08 -42.03
N VAL A 529 12.03 -11.77 -41.01
CA VAL A 529 13.46 -11.46 -41.18
C VAL A 529 14.26 -12.71 -41.56
N GLY A 530 15.25 -12.56 -42.44
CA GLY A 530 16.29 -13.58 -42.67
C GLY A 530 16.17 -14.47 -43.92
N GLY A 531 15.15 -14.29 -44.78
CA GLY A 531 15.08 -14.94 -46.10
C GLY A 531 14.86 -16.48 -46.12
N ASP A 532 14.49 -16.98 -47.30
CA ASP A 532 14.21 -18.37 -47.72
C ASP A 532 13.59 -19.30 -46.67
N TRP A 533 12.52 -18.85 -46.03
CA TRP A 533 11.59 -19.73 -45.34
C TRP A 533 10.37 -19.90 -46.25
N ASP A 534 10.42 -20.90 -47.14
CA ASP A 534 9.35 -21.15 -48.08
C ASP A 534 8.06 -21.60 -47.38
N ALA A 535 6.90 -21.31 -47.98
CA ALA A 535 5.59 -21.67 -47.43
C ALA A 535 5.45 -23.18 -47.13
N ALA A 536 6.26 -24.02 -47.78
CA ALA A 536 6.31 -25.45 -47.55
C ALA A 536 7.09 -25.82 -46.27
N SER A 537 8.15 -25.11 -45.90
CA SER A 537 8.86 -25.31 -44.62
C SER A 537 8.11 -24.67 -43.45
N GLN A 538 7.29 -23.64 -43.69
CA GLN A 538 6.43 -23.02 -42.67
C GLN A 538 5.30 -23.95 -42.18
N LYS A 539 4.72 -24.74 -43.09
CA LYS A 539 3.63 -25.68 -42.76
C LYS A 539 4.09 -26.92 -41.99
N ASP A 540 5.36 -27.31 -42.16
CA ASP A 540 5.95 -28.50 -41.51
C ASP A 540 6.74 -28.14 -40.23
N ASP A 541 6.76 -26.87 -39.84
CA ASP A 541 7.49 -26.39 -38.67
C ASP A 541 6.61 -26.34 -37.42
N ASN A 542 6.80 -27.30 -36.52
CA ASN A 542 6.03 -27.36 -35.28
C ASN A 542 6.49 -26.30 -34.27
N PHE A 543 7.75 -25.84 -34.25
CA PHE A 543 8.22 -24.94 -33.18
C PHE A 543 7.53 -23.57 -33.22
N PHE A 544 7.46 -22.96 -34.40
CA PHE A 544 6.82 -21.66 -34.53
C PHE A 544 5.29 -21.76 -34.51
N ASN A 545 4.71 -22.81 -35.11
CA ASN A 545 3.28 -23.02 -35.08
C ASN A 545 2.79 -23.33 -33.66
N ASP A 546 3.49 -24.16 -32.89
CA ASP A 546 3.22 -24.41 -31.46
C ASP A 546 3.42 -23.15 -30.61
N PHE A 547 4.33 -22.25 -31.00
CA PHE A 547 4.52 -20.97 -30.31
C PHE A 547 3.42 -19.94 -30.62
N LEU A 548 2.95 -19.92 -31.88
CA LEU A 548 1.80 -19.13 -32.30
C LEU A 548 0.48 -19.71 -31.79
N ASP A 549 0.49 -20.98 -31.38
CA ASP A 549 -0.62 -21.64 -30.72
C ASP A 549 -0.82 -21.05 -29.31
N LEU A 550 -1.42 -19.86 -29.29
CA LEU A 550 -1.85 -19.14 -28.10
C LEU A 550 -3.18 -19.73 -27.57
N GLU A 551 -3.41 -21.03 -27.75
CA GLU A 551 -4.64 -21.74 -27.43
C GLU A 551 -5.06 -21.49 -25.97
N GLY A 552 -6.34 -21.18 -25.77
CA GLY A 552 -6.89 -20.89 -24.44
C GLY A 552 -6.37 -19.63 -23.73
N CYS A 553 -5.32 -18.98 -24.24
CA CYS A 553 -4.71 -17.82 -23.60
C CYS A 553 -5.61 -16.58 -23.76
N ARG A 554 -6.42 -16.28 -22.74
CA ARG A 554 -7.24 -15.07 -22.66
C ARG A 554 -6.53 -14.07 -21.78
N ILE A 555 -5.78 -13.17 -22.41
CA ILE A 555 -5.09 -12.13 -21.67
C ILE A 555 -6.04 -10.95 -21.48
N LYS A 556 -6.56 -10.82 -20.26
CA LYS A 556 -7.32 -9.64 -19.83
C LYS A 556 -6.37 -8.73 -19.05
N GLY A 557 -6.53 -7.43 -19.20
CA GLY A 557 -5.62 -6.49 -18.57
C GLY A 557 -6.25 -5.13 -18.31
N PHE A 558 -5.43 -4.25 -17.75
CA PHE A 558 -5.76 -2.84 -17.66
C PHE A 558 -4.53 -1.96 -17.82
N LEU A 559 -4.80 -0.74 -18.26
CA LEU A 559 -3.88 0.38 -18.23
C LEU A 559 -4.35 1.35 -17.15
N LEU A 560 -3.42 1.77 -16.30
CA LEU A 560 -3.62 2.77 -15.28
C LEU A 560 -2.71 3.96 -15.60
N ARG A 561 -3.29 5.14 -15.78
CA ARG A 561 -2.53 6.40 -15.81
C ARG A 561 -2.87 7.20 -14.57
N SER A 562 -1.97 7.22 -13.60
CA SER A 562 -2.17 7.91 -12.33
C SER A 562 -0.84 8.26 -11.67
N ASP A 563 -0.81 9.37 -10.94
CA ASP A 563 0.30 9.73 -10.05
C ASP A 563 0.58 8.64 -8.99
N LEU A 564 -0.41 7.75 -8.74
CA LEU A 564 -0.28 6.59 -7.88
C LEU A 564 0.85 5.62 -8.29
N VAL A 565 1.14 5.52 -9.59
CA VAL A 565 2.15 4.58 -10.12
C VAL A 565 3.55 4.97 -9.66
N ASP A 566 3.85 6.27 -9.62
CA ASP A 566 5.12 6.80 -9.13
C ASP A 566 5.13 6.99 -7.60
N GLY A 567 4.01 7.46 -7.05
CA GLY A 567 3.89 7.76 -5.62
C GLY A 567 3.91 6.53 -4.71
N TRP A 568 3.49 5.36 -5.22
CA TRP A 568 3.48 4.10 -4.47
C TRP A 568 4.19 2.97 -5.23
N PRO A 569 5.54 2.97 -5.31
CA PRO A 569 6.29 1.89 -5.97
C PRO A 569 6.04 0.51 -5.35
N GLY A 570 5.67 0.46 -4.06
CA GLY A 570 5.27 -0.74 -3.33
C GLY A 570 3.81 -1.16 -3.51
N LEU A 571 3.09 -0.58 -4.49
CA LEU A 571 1.72 -0.93 -4.83
C LEU A 571 1.61 -2.44 -5.14
N ILE A 572 0.60 -3.08 -4.56
CA ILE A 572 0.19 -4.44 -4.85
C ILE A 572 -1.17 -4.41 -5.56
N ILE A 573 -1.28 -5.25 -6.57
CA ILE A 573 -2.39 -5.43 -7.50
C ILE A 573 -2.61 -6.92 -7.59
N ASP A 574 -3.78 -7.35 -7.19
CA ASP A 574 -4.24 -8.73 -7.25
C ASP A 574 -5.48 -8.82 -8.15
N GLY A 575 -5.48 -9.77 -9.09
CA GLY A 575 -6.65 -10.11 -9.89
C GLY A 575 -7.38 -11.28 -9.27
N TYR A 576 -8.70 -11.36 -9.48
CA TYR A 576 -9.51 -12.49 -9.05
C TYR A 576 -10.47 -12.89 -10.16
N ASP A 577 -10.56 -14.20 -10.41
CA ASP A 577 -11.53 -14.79 -11.34
C ASP A 577 -12.95 -14.86 -10.74
N ALA A 578 -13.90 -15.42 -11.49
CA ALA A 578 -15.29 -15.62 -11.05
C ALA A 578 -15.43 -16.55 -9.83
N ASN A 579 -14.47 -17.47 -9.62
CA ASN A 579 -14.41 -18.39 -8.48
C ASN A 579 -13.66 -17.78 -7.29
N ASN A 580 -13.24 -16.51 -7.39
CA ASN A 580 -12.42 -15.80 -6.41
C ASN A 580 -11.02 -16.42 -6.20
N THR A 581 -10.51 -17.14 -7.21
CA THR A 581 -9.11 -17.59 -7.30
C THR A 581 -8.22 -16.38 -7.57
N LYS A 582 -7.15 -16.23 -6.80
CA LYS A 582 -6.20 -15.13 -6.96
C LYS A 582 -5.29 -15.36 -8.17
N LEU A 583 -5.17 -14.35 -9.01
CA LEU A 583 -4.29 -14.28 -10.19
C LEU A 583 -3.30 -13.14 -10.01
N LEU A 584 -2.02 -13.41 -10.30
CA LEU A 584 -0.95 -12.42 -10.19
C LEU A 584 -0.72 -11.76 -11.54
N PRO A 585 -0.75 -10.41 -11.62
CA PRO A 585 -0.51 -9.75 -12.90
C PRO A 585 0.97 -9.72 -13.26
N LEU A 586 1.25 -9.84 -14.56
CA LEU A 586 2.47 -9.31 -15.14
C LEU A 586 2.33 -7.77 -15.20
N ARG A 587 3.22 -7.07 -14.49
CA ARG A 587 3.21 -5.60 -14.40
C ARG A 587 4.35 -4.98 -15.20
N ARG A 588 4.05 -3.93 -15.95
CA ARG A 588 5.04 -3.11 -16.66
C ARG A 588 4.72 -1.64 -16.51
N GLN A 589 5.69 -0.86 -16.04
CA GLN A 589 5.62 0.59 -16.08
C GLN A 589 6.03 1.08 -17.48
N LEU A 590 5.10 1.67 -18.24
CA LEU A 590 5.34 2.20 -19.58
C LEU A 590 5.94 3.61 -19.54
N SER A 591 5.57 4.39 -18.52
CA SER A 591 6.15 5.69 -18.20
C SER A 591 5.98 5.94 -16.70
N LYS A 592 6.53 7.05 -16.20
CA LYS A 592 6.46 7.43 -14.79
C LYS A 592 5.08 7.21 -14.15
N ASN A 593 4.01 7.58 -14.87
CA ASN A 593 2.64 7.54 -14.34
C ASN A 593 1.75 6.51 -15.06
N ILE A 594 2.29 5.66 -15.95
CA ILE A 594 1.51 4.69 -16.73
C ILE A 594 1.95 3.27 -16.39
N LEU A 595 1.00 2.47 -15.90
CA LEU A 595 1.17 1.07 -15.56
C LEU A 595 0.28 0.18 -16.45
N LEU A 596 0.90 -0.83 -17.07
CA LEU A 596 0.26 -1.92 -17.79
C LEU A 596 0.23 -3.16 -16.90
N CYS A 597 -0.94 -3.76 -16.72
CA CYS A 597 -1.13 -5.01 -16.01
C CYS A 597 -1.82 -6.02 -16.91
N LEU A 598 -1.22 -7.20 -17.06
CA LEU A 598 -1.75 -8.32 -17.85
C LEU A 598 -1.98 -9.54 -16.95
N PHE A 599 -3.11 -10.20 -17.11
CA PHE A 599 -3.47 -11.45 -16.43
C PHE A 599 -3.61 -12.56 -17.47
N ASP A 600 -3.15 -13.77 -17.13
CA ASP A 600 -3.18 -14.96 -17.99
C ASP A 600 -4.55 -15.66 -18.04
N ALA A 601 -5.56 -15.10 -17.37
CA ALA A 601 -6.94 -15.57 -17.36
C ALA A 601 -7.94 -14.41 -17.21
N ASP A 602 -9.22 -14.72 -17.42
CA ASP A 602 -10.33 -13.78 -17.18
C ASP A 602 -10.42 -13.37 -15.70
N ILE A 603 -10.41 -12.06 -15.46
CA ILE A 603 -10.58 -11.45 -14.14
C ILE A 603 -11.94 -10.75 -14.00
N ASP A 604 -12.60 -10.96 -12.88
CA ASP A 604 -13.88 -10.33 -12.48
C ASP A 604 -13.67 -9.21 -11.45
N LYS A 605 -12.52 -9.21 -10.78
CA LYS A 605 -12.18 -8.23 -9.75
C LYS A 605 -10.69 -7.92 -9.74
N VAL A 606 -10.34 -6.64 -9.57
CA VAL A 606 -8.98 -6.19 -9.31
C VAL A 606 -8.93 -5.49 -7.96
N VAL A 607 -7.95 -5.84 -7.14
CA VAL A 607 -7.75 -5.26 -5.81
C VAL A 607 -6.41 -4.56 -5.77
N PHE A 608 -6.44 -3.27 -5.43
CA PHE A 608 -5.25 -2.46 -5.21
C PHE A 608 -5.05 -2.29 -3.71
N HIS A 609 -3.84 -2.54 -3.23
CA HIS A 609 -3.46 -2.27 -1.85
C HIS A 609 -1.96 -2.04 -1.72
N GLN A 610 -1.50 -1.41 -0.65
CA GLN A 610 -0.06 -1.21 -0.40
C GLN A 610 0.59 -2.47 0.19
N LYS A 611 1.92 -2.56 0.09
CA LYS A 611 2.72 -3.54 0.83
C LYS A 611 2.72 -3.19 2.32
N THR A 612 2.41 -4.15 3.18
CA THR A 612 2.46 -3.96 4.64
C THR A 612 3.91 -3.93 5.09
N GLU A 613 4.44 -2.76 5.42
CA GLU A 613 5.75 -2.67 6.11
C GLU A 613 5.58 -2.46 7.61
N VAL A 614 4.56 -1.69 8.02
CA VAL A 614 4.15 -1.52 9.43
C VAL A 614 2.62 -1.35 9.47
N MET A 615 1.93 -2.23 10.19
CA MET A 615 0.51 -1.99 10.52
C MET A 615 0.42 -0.80 11.47
N HIS A 616 -0.33 0.24 11.08
CA HIS A 616 -0.59 1.40 11.90
C HIS A 616 -1.98 1.35 12.52
N LEU A 617 -2.15 2.12 13.60
CA LEU A 617 -3.40 2.29 14.30
C LEU A 617 -4.05 3.56 13.77
N GLY A 618 -5.36 3.53 13.53
CA GLY A 618 -6.04 4.65 12.90
C GLY A 618 -7.54 4.44 12.75
N LEU A 619 -8.17 5.44 12.15
CA LEU A 619 -9.60 5.55 11.93
C LEU A 619 -9.88 5.71 10.43
N GLU A 620 -11.07 5.34 9.98
CA GLU A 620 -11.51 5.69 8.64
C GLU A 620 -12.12 7.08 8.66
N LYS A 621 -11.84 7.88 7.63
CA LYS A 621 -12.46 9.19 7.41
C LYS A 621 -13.49 9.06 6.29
N ASP A 622 -14.74 9.37 6.59
CA ASP A 622 -15.84 9.47 5.63
C ASP A 622 -16.30 10.94 5.57
N ASN A 623 -15.86 11.65 4.53
CA ASN A 623 -15.96 13.10 4.40
C ASN A 623 -15.34 13.82 5.61
N GLU A 624 -16.14 14.45 6.48
CA GLU A 624 -15.70 15.13 7.70
C GLU A 624 -15.84 14.27 8.97
N ASN A 625 -16.43 13.08 8.86
CA ASN A 625 -16.69 12.22 10.01
C ASN A 625 -15.62 11.13 10.12
N PHE A 626 -15.18 10.88 11.35
CA PHE A 626 -14.36 9.72 11.65
C PHE A 626 -15.24 8.55 12.09
N LEU A 627 -14.92 7.37 11.59
CA LEU A 627 -15.60 6.13 11.93
C LEU A 627 -14.60 4.99 12.09
N LYS A 628 -15.06 3.89 12.67
CA LYS A 628 -14.28 2.66 12.75
C LYS A 628 -15.10 1.44 12.32
N ARG A 629 -14.56 0.64 11.40
CA ARG A 629 -15.11 -0.68 11.09
C ARG A 629 -14.74 -1.72 12.14
N ILE A 630 -15.73 -2.52 12.52
CA ILE A 630 -15.52 -3.64 13.44
C ILE A 630 -14.80 -4.76 12.71
N ARG A 631 -13.84 -5.41 13.39
CA ARG A 631 -13.18 -6.62 12.91
C ARG A 631 -13.67 -7.86 13.66
N ASN A 632 -13.78 -8.96 12.93
CA ASN A 632 -13.97 -10.30 13.49
C ASN A 632 -12.72 -10.76 14.25
N GLU A 633 -12.81 -11.86 15.00
CA GLU A 633 -11.68 -12.42 15.77
C GLU A 633 -10.52 -12.91 14.90
N ASP A 634 -10.78 -13.18 13.62
CA ASP A 634 -9.77 -13.53 12.62
C ASP A 634 -9.10 -12.31 11.95
N GLY A 635 -9.49 -11.09 12.36
CA GLY A 635 -8.98 -9.82 11.83
C GLY A 635 -9.68 -9.30 10.57
N THR A 636 -10.64 -10.05 10.01
CA THR A 636 -11.41 -9.62 8.83
C THR A 636 -12.34 -8.46 9.17
N GLU A 637 -12.44 -7.47 8.28
CA GLU A 637 -13.34 -6.31 8.46
C GLU A 637 -14.78 -6.71 8.20
N THR A 638 -15.68 -6.19 9.01
CA THR A 638 -17.13 -6.28 8.82
C THR A 638 -17.65 -5.00 8.15
N ASN A 639 -18.86 -5.07 7.61
CA ASN A 639 -19.55 -3.89 7.08
C ASN A 639 -20.16 -2.99 8.19
N ILE A 640 -19.95 -3.34 9.47
CA ILE A 640 -20.49 -2.58 10.59
C ILE A 640 -19.49 -1.49 10.97
N THR A 641 -19.95 -0.24 10.93
CA THR A 641 -19.19 0.94 11.35
C THR A 641 -19.74 1.50 12.65
N ILE A 642 -18.84 2.06 13.46
CA ILE A 642 -19.20 2.84 14.65
C ILE A 642 -18.65 4.25 14.53
N PRO A 643 -19.44 5.28 14.90
CA PRO A 643 -18.96 6.66 14.93
C PRO A 643 -17.97 6.86 16.09
N ILE A 644 -17.07 7.83 15.92
CA ILE A 644 -16.07 8.15 16.95
C ILE A 644 -16.62 9.12 17.99
N THR A 645 -16.52 8.71 19.26
CA THR A 645 -16.84 9.56 20.42
C THR A 645 -15.61 10.35 20.85
N TRP A 646 -15.75 11.68 20.87
CA TRP A 646 -14.69 12.59 21.31
C TRP A 646 -14.76 12.80 22.84
N GLN A 647 -13.60 13.01 23.48
CA GLN A 647 -13.51 13.23 24.93
C GLN A 647 -14.13 14.56 25.37
N SER A 648 -14.17 15.56 24.50
CA SER A 648 -14.86 16.83 24.75
C SER A 648 -15.62 17.29 23.52
N ASN A 649 -14.90 17.64 22.45
CA ASN A 649 -15.45 17.94 21.13
C ASN A 649 -14.47 17.46 20.06
N SER A 650 -14.92 17.39 18.81
CA SER A 650 -14.09 16.97 17.67
C SER A 650 -12.91 17.90 17.42
N GLY A 651 -13.02 19.19 17.76
CA GLY A 651 -11.96 20.19 17.54
C GLY A 651 -10.67 19.91 18.31
N ALA A 652 -10.76 19.32 19.50
CA ALA A 652 -9.58 18.88 20.27
C ALA A 652 -8.91 17.62 19.68
N ARG A 653 -9.63 16.87 18.85
CA ARG A 653 -9.20 15.61 18.21
C ARG A 653 -8.75 14.52 19.18
N VAL A 654 -9.26 14.56 20.41
CA VAL A 654 -8.98 13.57 21.45
C VAL A 654 -10.14 12.58 21.54
N ILE A 655 -9.84 11.31 21.29
CA ILE A 655 -10.80 10.22 21.25
C ILE A 655 -11.04 9.71 22.67
N ASN A 656 -12.32 9.50 23.01
CA ASN A 656 -12.68 8.79 24.24
C ASN A 656 -12.54 7.28 24.00
N MET A 657 -11.35 6.75 24.26
CA MET A 657 -11.03 5.34 23.99
C MET A 657 -11.90 4.36 24.79
N ALA A 658 -12.31 4.73 26.01
CA ALA A 658 -13.19 3.91 26.83
C ALA A 658 -14.60 3.77 26.20
N GLU A 659 -15.20 4.88 25.77
CA GLU A 659 -16.50 4.84 25.08
C GLU A 659 -16.40 4.15 23.71
N LEU A 660 -15.30 4.36 22.99
CA LEU A 660 -15.05 3.65 21.73
C LEU A 660 -14.95 2.13 21.95
N ALA A 661 -14.23 1.69 23.00
CA ALA A 661 -14.12 0.28 23.34
C ALA A 661 -15.46 -0.34 23.74
N LYS A 662 -16.33 0.41 24.45
CA LYS A 662 -17.70 -0.02 24.73
C LYS A 662 -18.51 -0.19 23.44
N GLY A 663 -18.42 0.77 22.51
CA GLY A 663 -19.07 0.68 21.20
C GLY A 663 -18.60 -0.54 20.38
N LEU A 664 -17.34 -0.95 20.54
CA LEU A 664 -16.77 -2.16 19.94
C LEU A 664 -17.10 -3.46 20.70
N ASN A 665 -17.78 -3.40 21.85
CA ASN A 665 -17.94 -4.50 22.82
C ASN A 665 -16.59 -5.10 23.29
N LYS A 666 -15.54 -4.28 23.39
CA LYS A 666 -14.18 -4.67 23.82
C LYS A 666 -13.72 -3.92 25.09
N ASP A 667 -14.66 -3.47 25.92
CA ASP A 667 -14.36 -2.74 27.15
C ASP A 667 -13.40 -3.54 28.06
N GLY A 668 -12.40 -2.84 28.61
CA GLY A 668 -11.36 -3.44 29.46
C GLY A 668 -10.47 -4.50 28.79
N ARG A 669 -10.47 -4.62 27.45
CA ARG A 669 -9.66 -5.62 26.72
C ARG A 669 -8.70 -4.98 25.71
N PRO A 670 -7.53 -4.45 26.16
CA PRO A 670 -6.53 -3.78 25.31
C PRO A 670 -6.15 -4.49 24.00
N ALA A 671 -5.90 -5.80 24.01
CA ALA A 671 -5.55 -6.63 22.86
C ALA A 671 -6.66 -6.68 21.81
N SER A 672 -7.89 -6.98 22.23
CA SER A 672 -9.03 -7.03 21.31
C SER A 672 -9.40 -5.65 20.79
N PHE A 673 -9.20 -4.61 21.62
CA PHE A 673 -9.33 -3.23 21.21
C PHE A 673 -8.27 -2.85 20.17
N ALA A 674 -6.99 -3.11 20.45
CA ALA A 674 -5.87 -2.85 19.55
C ALA A 674 -6.03 -3.52 18.19
N MET A 675 -6.48 -4.78 18.16
CA MET A 675 -6.79 -5.51 16.93
C MET A 675 -7.82 -4.76 16.08
N ASN A 676 -8.88 -4.25 16.70
CA ASN A 676 -9.86 -3.42 15.99
C ASN A 676 -9.25 -2.11 15.52
N MET A 677 -8.38 -1.47 16.33
CA MET A 677 -7.75 -0.19 16.01
C MET A 677 -6.74 -0.24 14.86
N ILE A 678 -6.31 -1.42 14.41
CA ILE A 678 -5.52 -1.57 13.19
C ILE A 678 -6.29 -0.95 12.02
N GLU A 679 -5.68 0.02 11.37
CA GLU A 679 -6.14 0.48 10.07
C GLU A 679 -5.71 -0.58 9.05
N GLY A 680 -6.70 -1.16 8.38
CA GLY A 680 -6.42 -2.10 7.30
C GLY A 680 -5.65 -1.32 6.23
N ILE A 681 -4.72 -1.97 5.54
CA ILE A 681 -4.14 -1.34 4.35
C ILE A 681 -5.32 -0.92 3.47
N PRO A 682 -5.46 0.37 3.10
CA PRO A 682 -6.56 0.79 2.27
C PRO A 682 -6.56 -0.11 1.03
N ARG A 683 -7.69 -0.79 0.82
CA ARG A 683 -7.90 -1.68 -0.32
C ARG A 683 -8.99 -1.06 -1.17
N VAL A 684 -8.67 -0.80 -2.43
CA VAL A 684 -9.69 -0.39 -3.39
C VAL A 684 -9.96 -1.56 -4.32
N ILE A 685 -11.24 -1.92 -4.39
CA ILE A 685 -11.72 -3.04 -5.17
C ILE A 685 -12.46 -2.50 -6.38
N PHE A 686 -11.99 -2.89 -7.57
CA PHE A 686 -12.69 -2.69 -8.82
C PHE A 686 -13.40 -3.99 -9.18
N ASN A 687 -14.74 -3.97 -9.11
CA ASN A 687 -15.57 -5.04 -9.65
C ASN A 687 -15.74 -4.79 -11.15
N ILE A 688 -15.21 -5.69 -11.96
CA ILE A 688 -15.10 -5.50 -13.42
C ILE A 688 -15.94 -6.48 -14.23
N LYS A 689 -16.81 -7.22 -13.54
CA LYS A 689 -17.82 -8.08 -14.14
C LYS A 689 -18.70 -7.25 -15.09
N ASN A 690 -18.74 -7.64 -16.36
CA ASN A 690 -19.50 -6.99 -17.44
C ASN A 690 -19.05 -5.57 -17.86
N ILE A 691 -17.87 -5.09 -17.47
CA ILE A 691 -17.36 -3.79 -17.94
C ILE A 691 -17.08 -3.82 -19.44
N VAL A 692 -16.56 -4.95 -19.91
CA VAL A 692 -16.16 -5.14 -21.29
C VAL A 692 -17.31 -5.86 -22.01
N PRO A 693 -17.98 -5.23 -23.00
CA PRO A 693 -19.10 -5.85 -23.70
C PRO A 693 -18.61 -7.07 -24.49
N SER A 694 -19.47 -8.08 -24.64
CA SER A 694 -19.26 -9.12 -25.65
C SER A 694 -19.32 -8.48 -27.03
N ASP A 695 -18.35 -8.82 -27.89
CA ASP A 695 -18.35 -8.43 -29.30
C ASP A 695 -19.65 -8.79 -30.03
#